data_AF-A0A3B8M1I3-F1
#
_entry.id   AF-A0A3B8M1I3-F1
#
_cell.length_a   1.000
_cell.length_b   1.000
_cell.length_c   1.000
_cell.angle_alpha   90.00
_cell.angle_beta   90.00
_cell.angle_gamma   90.00
#
_symmetry.space_group_name_H-M   'P 1'
#
loop_
_entity.id
_entity.type
_entity.pdbx_description
1 polymer ?
#
loop_
_entity_poly.entity_id
_entity_poly.type
_entity_poly.pdbx_seq_one_letter_code
_entity_poly.pdbx_strand_id
1 'polypeptide(L)'
;MKISTLVTTVLLLLSCSATDSVAAAPPDFNSLRREYSASVLKLVGRRCATCHSTKDKKGELDLQRFDSLASVRRDPKVWIKVIEQLDNGEMPPKDAPQLTKVEKKLLRGWARRYLDAEALARAGDPGRVVLRRLSNVEYTRTVRELTGLPTLDPAREFPVDGAAGEGFTNTGESLVMSPALLNKYLDAAKGIAAHAVLLSDGFRFDRGTTRRDWSDSLMARIKARYARHVGPDGRVDVARYFEATLAHRKVFTADPKAVRRVAEAKKLSGPYLEKIWKAMIAPGDSPMLQGLAAEWRAAKPGDGKRLAAAIKRWESQLWMFGTVGHFKPWQSRKRSHVEHQALRLKLVDADKDGKIVVSLAAGTAGDGTDGDLVHWQQPRLVATSKPAIFLRDVRGVAAGLDRLHRQELPAVGRYLAAVDEVERAEAKVDVKAVAARHKLDRHLLSAWLQMVGVGDGQRVQIAKYLPGGFVNRAGFDFIDGYGVAETPSLLTNSSDRQVNVPGTMAPHSVVMHPSPTLFVAVGWRSPVTGPVKIEGFVQDVHPNCGNGVNWRLDLARGRSNRVLRSGAVDRAGRQTIPVLKSSLVRAGDLLSLKVGPKGRDHTCDLTRFNLVITELTGKKRTWNIEKDIADTINEGNPHADQHGNADTWHFYQEPVTGPSKSGVVPEGSLLAQWLEVTKPTERRALADRIAKLVAGPRPKQKDAPDTRLFDALTRSDGTLLGLVDPLAMGREAAGGSPSNDGGPDPKMFGRSPDGVEVGPADLVVTAPSVLTMTLPASVAAGRELVVTGRLHKAAKGRGSVQLSLGSTPPAVDRVVVGPPIVVGADSPGARRVARSVSEFQDLFPAAMCYYRLVPVDEVITLVLFHREDEPLMRLMMTKDERQGLERDWKQLRFVSQDARKIHSTFDLFQGFASQVGKVKQFEPLREPIR
;
A
#
# COMPACT_ATOMS: atom_id res chain seq x y z
N MET A 1 -4.14 -39.68 29.72
CA MET A 1 -4.06 -41.11 30.09
C MET A 1 -4.88 -41.92 29.12
N LYS A 2 -4.26 -42.97 28.57
CA LYS A 2 -4.76 -43.84 27.48
C LYS A 2 -5.69 -44.93 28.03
N ILE A 3 -6.61 -45.38 27.17
CA ILE A 3 -7.01 -46.78 26.81
C ILE A 3 -8.30 -46.59 25.95
N SER A 4 -8.24 -46.64 24.61
CA SER A 4 -8.45 -47.84 23.76
C SER A 4 -9.75 -48.55 24.14
N THR A 5 -10.77 -48.80 23.30
CA THR A 5 -10.75 -49.60 22.07
C THR A 5 -12.20 -49.65 21.52
N LEU A 6 -12.35 -49.76 20.18
CA LEU A 6 -13.52 -50.25 19.42
C LEU A 6 -14.89 -49.52 19.59
N VAL A 7 -15.14 -48.52 18.74
CA VAL A 7 -16.50 -48.29 18.20
C VAL A 7 -16.62 -49.12 16.94
N THR A 8 -17.02 -50.37 17.14
CA THR A 8 -17.51 -51.24 16.08
C THR A 8 -18.75 -50.59 15.50
N THR A 9 -18.70 -50.36 14.19
CA THR A 9 -19.81 -50.20 13.27
C THR A 9 -21.06 -50.94 13.78
N VAL A 10 -22.03 -50.23 14.36
CA VAL A 10 -23.42 -50.71 14.34
C VAL A 10 -23.85 -50.54 12.90
N LEU A 11 -23.49 -51.55 12.11
CA LEU A 11 -24.19 -51.92 10.90
C LEU A 11 -25.65 -52.04 11.36
N LEU A 12 -26.47 -51.03 11.11
CA LEU A 12 -27.90 -51.27 10.94
C LEU A 12 -27.97 -52.18 9.70
N LEU A 13 -27.77 -53.47 9.93
CA LEU A 13 -28.55 -54.49 9.27
C LEU A 13 -30.00 -54.06 9.56
N LEU A 14 -30.55 -53.24 8.66
CA LEU A 14 -31.87 -53.59 8.16
C LEU A 14 -31.68 -55.00 7.56
N SER A 15 -31.68 -55.99 8.44
CA SER A 15 -32.59 -57.09 8.24
C SER A 15 -33.94 -56.40 8.04
N CYS A 16 -34.26 -56.08 6.78
CA CYS A 16 -35.53 -56.52 6.28
C CYS A 16 -35.60 -57.97 6.74
N SER A 17 -36.18 -58.17 7.93
CA SER A 17 -37.14 -59.25 8.03
C SER A 17 -38.01 -58.96 6.82
N ALA A 18 -37.76 -59.69 5.75
CA ALA A 18 -38.88 -60.24 5.02
C ALA A 18 -39.73 -60.83 6.14
N THR A 19 -40.66 -60.02 6.66
CA THR A 19 -41.98 -60.54 6.82
C THR A 19 -42.27 -61.04 5.42
N ASP A 20 -41.93 -62.31 5.19
CA ASP A 20 -42.75 -63.14 4.36
C ASP A 20 -44.14 -62.81 4.87
N SER A 21 -44.79 -61.90 4.14
CA SER A 21 -46.23 -61.84 4.13
C SER A 21 -46.55 -63.18 3.53
N VAL A 22 -46.56 -64.21 4.39
CA VAL A 22 -47.18 -65.48 4.10
C VAL A 22 -48.56 -65.04 3.72
N ALA A 23 -48.82 -65.02 2.41
CA ALA A 23 -50.13 -64.74 1.87
C ALA A 23 -51.05 -65.61 2.71
N ALA A 24 -51.92 -64.97 3.50
CA ALA A 24 -52.75 -65.67 4.46
C ALA A 24 -53.39 -66.84 3.71
N ALA A 25 -53.19 -68.06 4.21
CA ALA A 25 -53.63 -69.27 3.52
C ALA A 25 -55.08 -69.06 3.05
N PRO A 26 -55.41 -69.43 1.80
CA PRO A 26 -56.72 -69.15 1.22
C PRO A 26 -57.82 -69.62 2.20
N PRO A 27 -58.88 -68.82 2.42
CA PRO A 27 -59.86 -69.13 3.45
C PRO A 27 -60.43 -70.54 3.23
N ASP A 28 -60.18 -71.44 4.19
CA ASP A 28 -60.64 -72.83 4.11
C ASP A 28 -62.18 -72.85 4.08
N PHE A 29 -62.76 -73.38 2.99
CA PHE A 29 -64.21 -73.51 2.85
C PHE A 29 -64.83 -74.32 3.99
N ASN A 30 -64.09 -75.22 4.66
CA ASN A 30 -64.62 -75.91 5.83
C ASN A 30 -64.77 -74.98 7.04
N SER A 31 -63.81 -74.09 7.28
CA SER A 31 -63.92 -73.05 8.30
C SER A 31 -65.07 -72.08 8.01
N LEU A 32 -65.19 -71.60 6.76
CA LEU A 32 -66.28 -70.72 6.34
C LEU A 32 -67.64 -71.40 6.49
N ARG A 33 -67.72 -72.70 6.18
CA ARG A 33 -68.94 -73.50 6.37
C ARG A 33 -69.34 -73.59 7.84
N ARG A 34 -68.38 -73.90 8.73
CA ARG A 34 -68.64 -73.97 10.18
C ARG A 34 -69.11 -72.63 10.73
N GLU A 35 -68.44 -71.54 10.38
CA GLU A 35 -68.81 -70.19 10.81
C GLU A 35 -70.18 -69.76 10.24
N TYR A 36 -70.48 -70.16 9.00
CA TYR A 36 -71.76 -69.91 8.37
C TYR A 36 -72.90 -70.55 9.17
N SER A 37 -72.82 -71.87 9.39
CA SER A 37 -73.84 -72.62 10.13
C SER A 37 -73.95 -72.21 11.60
N ALA A 38 -72.82 -71.91 12.25
CA ALA A 38 -72.81 -71.58 13.68
C ALA A 38 -73.36 -70.18 13.99
N SER A 39 -73.06 -69.19 13.13
CA SER A 39 -73.22 -67.77 13.46
C SER A 39 -73.93 -66.96 12.37
N VAL A 40 -73.50 -67.07 11.11
CA VAL A 40 -74.01 -66.20 10.02
C VAL A 40 -75.44 -66.56 9.62
N LEU A 41 -75.74 -67.85 9.46
CA LEU A 41 -77.08 -68.34 9.12
C LEU A 41 -78.10 -67.93 10.20
N LYS A 42 -77.73 -68.06 11.48
CA LYS A 42 -78.56 -67.62 12.61
C LYS A 42 -78.77 -66.10 12.59
N LEU A 43 -77.73 -65.33 12.27
CA LEU A 43 -77.81 -63.88 12.17
C LEU A 43 -78.73 -63.43 11.02
N VAL A 44 -78.56 -64.02 9.83
CA VAL A 44 -79.41 -63.78 8.65
C VAL A 44 -80.86 -64.16 8.97
N GLY A 45 -81.09 -65.32 9.60
CA GLY A 45 -82.42 -65.75 10.03
C GLY A 45 -83.07 -64.79 11.02
N ARG A 46 -82.31 -64.26 12.00
CA ARG A 46 -82.84 -63.36 13.03
C ARG A 46 -83.06 -61.93 12.55
N ARG A 47 -82.19 -61.40 11.67
CA ARG A 47 -82.14 -59.96 11.34
C ARG A 47 -82.53 -59.62 9.90
N CYS A 48 -82.41 -60.57 8.98
CA CYS A 48 -82.62 -60.30 7.55
C CYS A 48 -83.85 -61.04 7.00
N ALA A 49 -84.16 -62.25 7.50
CA ALA A 49 -85.28 -63.06 7.01
C ALA A 49 -86.67 -62.48 7.35
N THR A 50 -86.78 -61.49 8.23
CA THR A 50 -88.05 -60.78 8.46
C THR A 50 -88.50 -59.95 7.25
N CYS A 51 -87.59 -59.62 6.33
CA CYS A 51 -87.88 -58.84 5.12
C CYS A 51 -87.35 -59.48 3.82
N HIS A 52 -86.44 -60.45 3.93
CA HIS A 52 -85.80 -61.16 2.81
C HIS A 52 -85.94 -62.68 2.99
N SER A 53 -87.16 -63.18 3.14
CA SER A 53 -87.50 -64.60 3.22
C SER A 53 -88.17 -65.11 1.95
N THR A 54 -88.43 -66.43 1.88
CA THR A 54 -89.18 -67.01 0.77
C THR A 54 -90.62 -66.50 0.69
N LYS A 55 -91.19 -66.08 1.83
CA LYS A 55 -92.51 -65.47 1.92
C LYS A 55 -92.47 -63.97 1.60
N ASP A 56 -91.60 -63.22 2.28
CA ASP A 56 -91.49 -61.77 2.16
C ASP A 56 -90.17 -61.42 1.45
N LYS A 57 -90.22 -61.18 0.13
CA LYS A 57 -89.05 -60.96 -0.75
C LYS A 57 -88.84 -59.47 -1.07
N LYS A 58 -88.62 -58.62 -0.06
CA LYS A 58 -88.37 -57.18 -0.32
C LYS A 58 -87.12 -57.01 -1.19
N GLY A 59 -87.20 -56.15 -2.20
CA GLY A 59 -86.10 -55.91 -3.14
C GLY A 59 -85.70 -57.14 -3.97
N GLU A 60 -86.64 -58.05 -4.23
CA GLU A 60 -86.43 -59.32 -4.97
C GLU A 60 -85.37 -60.24 -4.35
N LEU A 61 -85.04 -60.03 -3.07
CA LEU A 61 -84.01 -60.75 -2.37
C LEU A 61 -84.63 -61.78 -1.41
N ASP A 62 -84.35 -63.06 -1.67
CA ASP A 62 -84.63 -64.18 -0.76
C ASP A 62 -83.30 -64.67 -0.17
N LEU A 63 -83.08 -64.39 1.12
CA LEU A 63 -81.92 -64.87 1.88
C LEU A 63 -82.19 -66.19 2.60
N GLN A 64 -83.45 -66.62 2.71
CA GLN A 64 -83.83 -67.87 3.38
C GLN A 64 -83.42 -69.09 2.55
N ARG A 65 -83.37 -68.97 1.22
CA ARG A 65 -82.85 -70.04 0.33
C ARG A 65 -81.38 -70.38 0.56
N PHE A 66 -80.63 -69.55 1.28
CA PHE A 66 -79.24 -69.82 1.61
C PHE A 66 -79.13 -70.64 2.91
N ASP A 67 -79.62 -71.88 2.90
CA ASP A 67 -79.64 -72.76 4.08
C ASP A 67 -78.28 -73.35 4.46
N SER A 68 -77.29 -73.24 3.56
CA SER A 68 -76.00 -73.91 3.64
C SER A 68 -74.94 -73.15 2.85
N LEU A 69 -73.65 -73.31 3.18
CA LEU A 69 -72.58 -72.70 2.37
C LEU A 69 -72.65 -73.16 0.89
N ALA A 70 -73.11 -74.38 0.61
CA ALA A 70 -73.24 -74.87 -0.76
C ALA A 70 -74.22 -74.02 -1.60
N SER A 71 -75.34 -73.60 -1.01
CA SER A 71 -76.31 -72.70 -1.65
C SER A 71 -75.71 -71.30 -1.88
N VAL A 72 -74.90 -70.80 -0.95
CA VAL A 72 -74.17 -69.52 -1.07
C VAL A 72 -73.19 -69.56 -2.25
N ARG A 73 -72.44 -70.67 -2.39
CA ARG A 73 -71.47 -70.90 -3.47
C ARG A 73 -72.08 -70.91 -4.88
N ARG A 74 -73.34 -71.32 -5.02
CA ARG A 74 -74.03 -71.33 -6.32
C ARG A 74 -74.37 -69.92 -6.81
N ASP A 75 -74.53 -68.95 -5.90
CA ASP A 75 -74.93 -67.58 -6.25
C ASP A 75 -74.14 -66.51 -5.47
N PRO A 76 -72.83 -66.36 -5.74
CA PRO A 76 -71.97 -65.37 -5.07
C PRO A 76 -72.39 -63.93 -5.35
N LYS A 77 -73.06 -63.66 -6.49
CA LYS A 77 -73.48 -62.31 -6.89
C LYS A 77 -74.40 -61.67 -5.86
N VAL A 78 -75.26 -62.47 -5.22
CA VAL A 78 -76.14 -61.98 -4.15
C VAL A 78 -75.34 -61.53 -2.94
N TRP A 79 -74.28 -62.25 -2.57
CA TRP A 79 -73.45 -61.91 -1.42
C TRP A 79 -72.55 -60.68 -1.65
N ILE A 80 -72.16 -60.42 -2.92
CA ILE A 80 -71.54 -59.14 -3.32
C ILE A 80 -72.51 -57.98 -3.03
N LYS A 81 -73.76 -58.09 -3.48
CA LYS A 81 -74.80 -57.07 -3.25
C LYS A 81 -75.10 -56.90 -1.75
N VAL A 82 -75.13 -57.99 -0.97
CA VAL A 82 -75.33 -57.91 0.48
C VAL A 82 -74.21 -57.10 1.14
N ILE A 83 -72.94 -57.30 0.76
CA ILE A 83 -71.83 -56.51 1.29
C ILE A 83 -71.96 -55.05 0.87
N GLU A 84 -72.30 -54.77 -0.39
CA GLU A 84 -72.49 -53.41 -0.91
C GLU A 84 -73.57 -52.66 -0.12
N GLN A 85 -74.73 -53.28 0.08
CA GLN A 85 -75.83 -52.72 0.86
C GLN A 85 -75.47 -52.49 2.34
N LEU A 86 -74.70 -53.40 2.94
CA LEU A 86 -74.17 -53.23 4.30
C LEU A 86 -73.11 -52.12 4.37
N ASP A 87 -72.25 -52.00 3.36
CA ASP A 87 -71.17 -51.00 3.30
C ASP A 87 -71.73 -49.59 3.10
N ASN A 88 -72.77 -49.45 2.27
CA ASN A 88 -73.51 -48.20 2.05
C ASN A 88 -74.42 -47.84 3.25
N GLY A 89 -74.69 -48.79 4.15
CA GLY A 89 -75.56 -48.58 5.30
C GLY A 89 -77.05 -48.47 4.95
N GLU A 90 -77.43 -48.95 3.76
CA GLU A 90 -78.81 -48.94 3.25
C GLU A 90 -79.66 -50.05 3.87
N MET A 91 -79.02 -51.12 4.37
CA MET A 91 -79.68 -52.26 5.01
C MET A 91 -79.11 -52.56 6.41
N PRO A 92 -79.97 -52.79 7.44
CA PRO A 92 -81.44 -52.66 7.43
C PRO A 92 -81.91 -51.18 7.31
N PRO A 93 -83.11 -50.90 6.76
CA PRO A 93 -83.62 -49.53 6.66
C PRO A 93 -83.92 -48.94 8.05
N LYS A 94 -83.97 -47.59 8.16
CA LYS A 94 -84.03 -46.87 9.45
C LYS A 94 -85.18 -47.31 10.37
N ASP A 95 -86.28 -47.74 9.80
CA ASP A 95 -87.51 -48.21 10.44
C ASP A 95 -87.50 -49.70 10.82
N ALA A 96 -86.44 -50.45 10.47
CA ALA A 96 -86.25 -51.84 10.84
C ALA A 96 -85.18 -52.03 11.94
N PRO A 97 -85.22 -53.15 12.69
CA PRO A 97 -84.19 -53.47 13.69
C PRO A 97 -82.78 -53.48 13.09
N GLN A 98 -81.94 -52.55 13.53
CA GLN A 98 -80.57 -52.38 13.04
C GLN A 98 -79.64 -53.50 13.50
N LEU A 99 -78.60 -53.77 12.71
CA LEU A 99 -77.49 -54.64 13.12
C LEU A 99 -76.59 -53.91 14.12
N THR A 100 -76.22 -54.60 15.20
CA THR A 100 -75.15 -54.11 16.09
C THR A 100 -73.82 -54.06 15.34
N LYS A 101 -72.87 -53.25 15.83
CA LYS A 101 -71.51 -53.17 15.23
C LYS A 101 -70.84 -54.55 15.12
N VAL A 102 -71.07 -55.42 16.10
CA VAL A 102 -70.50 -56.79 16.13
C VAL A 102 -71.17 -57.68 15.07
N GLU A 103 -72.50 -57.66 14.97
CA GLU A 103 -73.24 -58.41 13.95
C GLU A 103 -72.88 -57.96 12.52
N LYS A 104 -72.82 -56.65 12.29
CA LYS A 104 -72.41 -56.09 10.99
C LYS A 104 -70.99 -56.51 10.62
N LYS A 105 -70.04 -56.45 11.58
CA LYS A 105 -68.66 -56.89 11.37
C LYS A 105 -68.58 -58.38 11.08
N LEU A 106 -69.35 -59.21 11.78
CA LEU A 106 -69.40 -60.65 11.57
C LEU A 106 -69.90 -61.00 10.15
N LEU A 107 -71.08 -60.50 9.78
CA LEU A 107 -71.70 -60.78 8.48
C LEU A 107 -70.84 -60.29 7.31
N ARG A 108 -70.39 -59.04 7.38
CA ARG A 108 -69.50 -58.43 6.36
C ARG A 108 -68.17 -59.17 6.27
N GLY A 109 -67.57 -59.47 7.42
CA GLY A 109 -66.26 -60.13 7.49
C GLY A 109 -66.29 -61.52 6.91
N TRP A 110 -67.32 -62.30 7.24
CA TRP A 110 -67.50 -63.64 6.67
C TRP A 110 -67.78 -63.57 5.17
N ALA A 111 -68.69 -62.70 4.72
CA ALA A 111 -69.06 -62.61 3.30
C ALA A 111 -67.88 -62.20 2.42
N ARG A 112 -67.02 -61.27 2.87
CA ARG A 112 -65.77 -60.93 2.18
C ARG A 112 -64.83 -62.12 2.05
N ARG A 113 -64.53 -62.79 3.17
CA ARG A 113 -63.66 -63.99 3.14
C ARG A 113 -64.22 -65.10 2.25
N TYR A 114 -65.54 -65.27 2.24
CA TYR A 114 -66.20 -66.20 1.34
C TYR A 114 -66.00 -65.80 -0.13
N LEU A 115 -66.24 -64.55 -0.50
CA LEU A 115 -66.07 -64.07 -1.87
C LEU A 115 -64.60 -64.14 -2.32
N ASP A 116 -63.65 -63.85 -1.43
CA ASP A 116 -62.23 -64.00 -1.70
C ASP A 116 -61.88 -65.48 -1.98
N ALA A 117 -62.38 -66.41 -1.16
CA ALA A 117 -62.19 -67.84 -1.39
C ALA A 117 -62.85 -68.33 -2.69
N GLU A 118 -64.05 -67.84 -3.02
CA GLU A 118 -64.76 -68.22 -4.24
C GLU A 118 -64.13 -67.60 -5.49
N ALA A 119 -63.58 -66.39 -5.40
CA ALA A 119 -62.81 -65.76 -6.47
C ALA A 119 -61.52 -66.55 -6.75
N LEU A 120 -60.78 -66.93 -5.70
CA LEU A 120 -59.58 -67.77 -5.83
C LEU A 120 -59.91 -69.14 -6.42
N ALA A 121 -61.02 -69.77 -5.99
CA ALA A 121 -61.47 -71.05 -6.55
C ALA A 121 -61.85 -70.97 -8.03
N ARG A 122 -62.17 -69.77 -8.55
CA ARG A 122 -62.56 -69.52 -9.95
C ARG A 122 -61.49 -68.79 -10.77
N ALA A 123 -60.34 -68.44 -10.19
CA ALA A 123 -59.35 -67.55 -10.81
C ALA A 123 -58.69 -68.12 -12.08
N GLY A 124 -58.72 -69.44 -12.28
CA GLY A 124 -58.04 -70.10 -13.39
C GLY A 124 -56.50 -70.01 -13.29
N ASP A 125 -55.81 -70.48 -14.32
CA ASP A 125 -54.37 -70.25 -14.49
C ASP A 125 -54.17 -68.90 -15.22
N PRO A 126 -53.53 -67.89 -14.61
CA PRO A 126 -53.30 -66.59 -15.25
C PRO A 126 -52.29 -66.67 -16.42
N GLY A 127 -51.74 -67.85 -16.71
CA GLY A 127 -50.75 -68.05 -17.76
C GLY A 127 -49.32 -67.81 -17.27
N ARG A 128 -48.38 -67.89 -18.20
CA ARG A 128 -46.95 -67.71 -17.88
C ARG A 128 -46.64 -66.23 -17.65
N VAL A 129 -45.94 -65.93 -16.56
CA VAL A 129 -45.38 -64.60 -16.34
C VAL A 129 -44.31 -64.33 -17.40
N VAL A 130 -44.57 -63.39 -18.30
CA VAL A 130 -43.59 -62.94 -19.31
C VAL A 130 -42.63 -61.92 -18.70
N LEU A 131 -41.33 -62.09 -18.92
CA LEU A 131 -40.33 -61.08 -18.58
C LEU A 131 -40.59 -59.84 -19.44
N ARG A 132 -40.84 -58.69 -18.81
CA ARG A 132 -41.04 -57.41 -19.49
C ARG A 132 -39.94 -56.42 -19.15
N ARG A 133 -39.52 -55.62 -20.13
CA ARG A 133 -38.75 -54.40 -19.89
C ARG A 133 -39.64 -53.29 -19.33
N LEU A 134 -39.03 -52.22 -18.82
CA LEU A 134 -39.74 -50.96 -18.58
C LEU A 134 -40.17 -50.37 -19.93
N SER A 135 -41.36 -49.77 -19.97
CA SER A 135 -41.76 -48.93 -21.12
C SER A 135 -40.80 -47.74 -21.25
N ASN A 136 -40.77 -47.11 -22.41
CA ASN A 136 -39.92 -45.93 -22.68
C ASN A 136 -40.18 -44.82 -21.65
N VAL A 137 -41.44 -44.62 -21.27
CA VAL A 137 -41.85 -43.63 -20.24
C VAL A 137 -41.39 -44.06 -18.84
N GLU A 138 -41.60 -45.32 -18.47
CA GLU A 138 -41.17 -45.87 -17.18
C GLU A 138 -39.65 -45.79 -17.03
N TYR A 139 -38.92 -46.16 -18.07
CA TYR A 139 -37.45 -46.11 -18.10
C TYR A 139 -36.94 -44.66 -17.96
N THR A 140 -37.44 -43.73 -18.77
CA THR A 140 -37.03 -42.32 -18.69
C THR A 140 -37.30 -41.72 -17.32
N ARG A 141 -38.47 -41.95 -16.72
CA ARG A 141 -38.79 -41.44 -15.38
C ARG A 141 -37.90 -42.04 -14.31
N THR A 142 -37.69 -43.35 -14.34
CA THR A 142 -36.82 -44.06 -13.39
C THR A 142 -35.39 -43.51 -13.43
N VAL A 143 -34.83 -43.31 -14.63
CA VAL A 143 -33.50 -42.73 -14.79
C VAL A 143 -33.44 -41.29 -14.27
N ARG A 144 -34.43 -40.44 -14.58
CA ARG A 144 -34.49 -39.05 -14.08
C ARG A 144 -34.55 -38.99 -12.56
N GLU A 145 -35.31 -39.88 -11.94
CA GLU A 145 -35.46 -39.94 -10.48
C GLU A 145 -34.17 -40.41 -9.80
N LEU A 146 -33.59 -41.51 -10.28
CA LEU A 146 -32.34 -42.05 -9.71
C LEU A 146 -31.14 -41.10 -9.87
N THR A 147 -31.10 -40.36 -10.98
CA THR A 147 -29.99 -39.42 -11.27
C THR A 147 -30.25 -38.01 -10.74
N GLY A 148 -31.50 -37.65 -10.48
CA GLY A 148 -31.91 -36.27 -10.17
C GLY A 148 -31.80 -35.31 -11.36
N LEU A 149 -31.66 -35.81 -12.59
CA LEU A 149 -31.47 -35.01 -13.80
C LEU A 149 -32.76 -34.99 -14.65
N PRO A 150 -33.65 -34.00 -14.49
CA PRO A 150 -34.94 -33.98 -15.19
C PRO A 150 -34.83 -33.82 -16.70
N THR A 151 -33.67 -33.39 -17.20
CA THR A 151 -33.40 -33.14 -18.63
C THR A 151 -32.96 -34.37 -19.39
N LEU A 152 -32.68 -35.51 -18.73
CA LEU A 152 -32.28 -36.73 -19.42
C LEU A 152 -33.45 -37.30 -20.22
N ASP A 153 -33.19 -37.74 -21.46
CA ASP A 153 -34.19 -38.41 -22.29
C ASP A 153 -33.58 -39.67 -22.94
N PRO A 154 -33.35 -40.73 -22.14
CA PRO A 154 -32.59 -41.89 -22.58
C PRO A 154 -33.35 -42.75 -23.60
N ALA A 155 -34.68 -42.67 -23.63
CA ALA A 155 -35.52 -43.41 -24.56
C ALA A 155 -35.81 -42.67 -25.88
N ARG A 156 -35.21 -41.49 -26.11
CA ARG A 156 -35.50 -40.64 -27.28
C ARG A 156 -35.32 -41.36 -28.61
N GLU A 157 -34.33 -42.23 -28.71
CA GLU A 157 -34.01 -42.99 -29.93
C GLU A 157 -34.56 -44.42 -29.91
N PHE A 158 -35.37 -44.77 -28.91
CA PHE A 158 -35.97 -46.09 -28.83
C PHE A 158 -37.15 -46.17 -29.79
N PRO A 159 -37.43 -47.34 -30.40
CA PRO A 159 -38.69 -47.56 -31.08
C PRO A 159 -39.85 -47.27 -30.14
N VAL A 160 -40.96 -46.77 -30.70
CA VAL A 160 -42.20 -46.57 -29.94
C VAL A 160 -42.63 -47.92 -29.36
N ASP A 161 -43.04 -47.92 -28.08
CA ASP A 161 -43.56 -49.12 -27.46
C ASP A 161 -44.82 -49.60 -28.20
N GLY A 162 -44.87 -50.88 -28.54
CA GLY A 162 -46.05 -51.47 -29.16
C GLY A 162 -47.22 -51.43 -28.18
N ALA A 163 -48.37 -50.94 -28.64
CA ALA A 163 -49.63 -51.15 -27.95
C ALA A 163 -50.14 -52.56 -28.30
N ALA A 164 -50.48 -53.37 -27.30
CA ALA A 164 -51.24 -54.60 -27.53
C ALA A 164 -52.60 -54.27 -28.17
N GLY A 165 -53.37 -55.29 -28.58
CA GLY A 165 -54.74 -55.09 -29.09
C GLY A 165 -55.66 -54.26 -28.17
N GLU A 166 -55.34 -54.22 -26.87
CA GLU A 166 -56.04 -53.47 -25.82
C GLU A 166 -55.57 -52.00 -25.66
N GLY A 167 -54.63 -51.52 -26.47
CA GLY A 167 -54.19 -50.11 -26.46
C GLY A 167 -53.19 -49.71 -25.36
N PHE A 168 -52.81 -50.63 -24.47
CA PHE A 168 -51.82 -50.38 -23.41
C PHE A 168 -50.38 -50.63 -23.87
N THR A 169 -49.47 -49.71 -23.53
CA THR A 169 -48.03 -49.76 -23.88
C THR A 169 -47.15 -50.40 -22.80
N ASN A 170 -47.74 -50.95 -21.74
CA ASN A 170 -47.04 -51.65 -20.67
C ASN A 170 -47.34 -53.17 -20.61
N THR A 171 -48.03 -53.69 -21.63
CA THR A 171 -48.33 -55.12 -21.77
C THR A 171 -47.06 -55.90 -22.10
N GLY A 172 -46.74 -56.91 -21.27
CA GLY A 172 -45.45 -57.62 -21.35
C GLY A 172 -45.17 -58.29 -22.69
N GLU A 173 -46.18 -58.88 -23.33
CA GLU A 173 -46.05 -59.55 -24.63
C GLU A 173 -45.69 -58.60 -25.78
N SER A 174 -46.03 -57.31 -25.66
CA SER A 174 -45.77 -56.28 -26.68
C SER A 174 -44.43 -55.57 -26.47
N LEU A 175 -43.77 -55.76 -25.32
CA LEU A 175 -42.50 -55.13 -24.95
C LEU A 175 -41.30 -56.02 -25.28
N VAL A 176 -41.20 -56.44 -26.55
CA VAL A 176 -40.12 -57.30 -27.03
C VAL A 176 -38.77 -56.58 -27.06
N MET A 177 -37.68 -57.36 -26.95
CA MET A 177 -36.30 -56.90 -27.06
C MET A 177 -35.71 -57.34 -28.40
N SER A 178 -35.07 -56.42 -29.13
CA SER A 178 -34.33 -56.73 -30.35
C SER A 178 -32.84 -56.38 -30.19
N PRO A 179 -31.93 -56.98 -30.98
CA PRO A 179 -30.51 -56.60 -30.97
C PRO A 179 -30.29 -55.09 -31.20
N ALA A 180 -31.08 -54.47 -32.09
CA ALA A 180 -31.02 -53.03 -32.34
C ALA A 180 -31.47 -52.20 -31.14
N LEU A 181 -32.54 -52.61 -30.45
CA LEU A 181 -33.01 -51.94 -29.23
C LEU A 181 -31.99 -52.10 -28.09
N LEU A 182 -31.37 -53.27 -27.93
CA LEU A 182 -30.31 -53.47 -26.95
C LEU A 182 -29.13 -52.50 -27.17
N ASN A 183 -28.73 -52.29 -28.43
CA ASN A 183 -27.71 -51.28 -28.77
C ASN A 183 -28.16 -49.87 -28.36
N LYS A 184 -29.43 -49.50 -28.61
CA LYS A 184 -29.98 -48.22 -28.14
C LYS A 184 -29.96 -48.09 -26.60
N TYR A 185 -30.27 -49.16 -25.87
CA TYR A 185 -30.13 -49.17 -24.40
C TYR A 185 -28.68 -48.97 -23.96
N LEU A 186 -27.70 -49.61 -24.64
CA LEU A 186 -26.28 -49.43 -24.33
C LEU A 186 -25.82 -47.99 -24.62
N ASP A 187 -26.25 -47.39 -25.71
CA ASP A 187 -25.91 -46.01 -26.05
C ASP A 187 -26.57 -45.01 -25.08
N ALA A 188 -27.82 -45.24 -24.70
CA ALA A 188 -28.49 -44.49 -23.65
C ALA A 188 -27.77 -44.64 -22.30
N ALA A 189 -27.32 -45.85 -21.95
CA ALA A 189 -26.55 -46.10 -20.73
C ALA A 189 -25.21 -45.37 -20.74
N LYS A 190 -24.48 -45.33 -21.87
CA LYS A 190 -23.27 -44.51 -22.04
C LYS A 190 -23.58 -43.02 -21.85
N GLY A 191 -24.67 -42.54 -22.42
CA GLY A 191 -25.15 -41.16 -22.26
C GLY A 191 -25.42 -40.82 -20.81
N ILE A 192 -26.16 -41.67 -20.08
CA ILE A 192 -26.43 -41.51 -18.65
C ILE A 192 -25.12 -41.55 -17.84
N ALA A 193 -24.25 -42.52 -18.12
CA ALA A 193 -22.98 -42.68 -17.41
C ALA A 193 -22.03 -41.49 -17.61
N ALA A 194 -22.10 -40.79 -18.75
CA ALA A 194 -21.32 -39.57 -19.00
C ALA A 194 -21.66 -38.43 -18.02
N HIS A 195 -22.83 -38.45 -17.38
CA HIS A 195 -23.21 -37.51 -16.33
C HIS A 195 -22.71 -37.90 -14.94
N ALA A 196 -22.19 -39.11 -14.75
CA ALA A 196 -21.67 -39.57 -13.46
C ALA A 196 -20.29 -38.93 -13.17
N VAL A 197 -20.21 -38.23 -12.04
CA VAL A 197 -19.01 -37.58 -11.54
C VAL A 197 -18.47 -38.36 -10.36
N LEU A 198 -17.30 -38.95 -10.52
CA LEU A 198 -16.56 -39.57 -9.42
C LEU A 198 -16.04 -38.49 -8.47
N LEU A 199 -16.16 -38.75 -7.18
CA LEU A 199 -15.76 -37.86 -6.09
C LEU A 199 -14.75 -38.58 -5.19
N SER A 200 -14.11 -37.83 -4.30
CA SER A 200 -13.16 -38.41 -3.33
C SER A 200 -13.80 -39.38 -2.32
N ASP A 201 -15.13 -39.38 -2.21
CA ASP A 201 -15.91 -40.08 -1.21
C ASP A 201 -17.19 -40.72 -1.80
N GLY A 202 -17.24 -40.94 -3.11
CA GLY A 202 -18.39 -41.56 -3.80
C GLY A 202 -18.55 -41.09 -5.23
N PHE A 203 -19.80 -40.94 -5.68
CA PHE A 203 -20.14 -40.35 -6.97
C PHE A 203 -21.46 -39.56 -6.89
N ARG A 204 -21.71 -38.72 -7.89
CA ARG A 204 -22.96 -37.99 -8.08
C ARG A 204 -23.26 -37.86 -9.57
N PHE A 205 -24.45 -37.39 -9.93
CA PHE A 205 -24.72 -36.95 -11.30
C PHE A 205 -24.61 -35.42 -11.42
N ASP A 206 -24.18 -34.94 -12.59
CA ASP A 206 -24.12 -33.52 -12.94
C ASP A 206 -24.81 -33.28 -14.29
N ARG A 207 -25.32 -32.07 -14.51
CA ARG A 207 -25.93 -31.71 -15.79
C ARG A 207 -24.91 -31.68 -16.93
N GLY A 208 -23.67 -31.32 -16.63
CA GLY A 208 -22.57 -31.39 -17.58
C GLY A 208 -22.01 -32.81 -17.71
N THR A 209 -21.40 -33.07 -18.86
CA THR A 209 -20.76 -34.36 -19.18
C THR A 209 -19.24 -34.24 -19.23
N THR A 210 -18.70 -33.04 -19.06
CA THR A 210 -17.26 -32.79 -19.10
C THR A 210 -16.70 -32.40 -17.73
N ARG A 211 -15.41 -32.69 -17.53
CA ARG A 211 -14.68 -32.28 -16.31
C ARG A 211 -14.72 -30.77 -16.06
N ARG A 212 -14.76 -29.97 -17.13
CA ARG A 212 -14.86 -28.52 -17.05
C ARG A 212 -16.21 -28.12 -16.45
N ASP A 213 -17.31 -28.66 -16.96
CA ASP A 213 -18.66 -28.40 -16.44
C ASP A 213 -18.76 -28.76 -14.95
N TRP A 214 -18.20 -29.91 -14.55
CA TRP A 214 -18.22 -30.36 -13.16
C TRP A 214 -17.43 -29.44 -12.24
N SER A 215 -16.29 -28.91 -12.72
CA SER A 215 -15.46 -27.95 -11.97
C SER A 215 -16.15 -26.60 -11.85
N ASP A 216 -16.77 -26.12 -12.94
CA ASP A 216 -17.54 -24.86 -12.96
C ASP A 216 -18.76 -24.93 -12.04
N SER A 217 -19.46 -26.06 -12.03
CA SER A 217 -20.56 -26.37 -11.10
C SER A 217 -20.11 -26.32 -9.63
N LEU A 218 -18.96 -26.91 -9.28
CA LEU A 218 -18.40 -26.85 -7.93
C LEU A 218 -17.94 -25.44 -7.53
N MET A 219 -17.30 -24.70 -8.46
CA MET A 219 -16.94 -23.31 -8.25
C MET A 219 -18.18 -22.43 -8.00
N ALA A 220 -19.26 -22.64 -8.75
CA ALA A 220 -20.52 -21.93 -8.55
C ALA A 220 -21.11 -22.22 -7.16
N ARG A 221 -21.04 -23.47 -6.69
CA ARG A 221 -21.47 -23.84 -5.32
C ARG A 221 -20.65 -23.16 -4.24
N ILE A 222 -19.32 -23.11 -4.37
CA ILE A 222 -18.43 -22.42 -3.44
C ILE A 222 -18.75 -20.92 -3.41
N LYS A 223 -18.86 -20.27 -4.58
CA LYS A 223 -19.25 -18.85 -4.70
C LYS A 223 -20.62 -18.58 -4.07
N ALA A 224 -21.60 -19.47 -4.27
CA ALA A 224 -22.91 -19.35 -3.66
C ALA A 224 -22.87 -19.44 -2.13
N ARG A 225 -21.95 -20.22 -1.54
CA ARG A 225 -21.72 -20.22 -0.09
C ARG A 225 -21.07 -18.93 0.40
N TYR A 226 -20.09 -18.40 -0.33
CA TYR A 226 -19.46 -17.12 0.01
C TYR A 226 -20.48 -15.98 -0.04
N ALA A 227 -21.29 -15.93 -1.09
CA ALA A 227 -22.29 -14.88 -1.30
C ALA A 227 -23.36 -14.78 -0.20
N ARG A 228 -23.52 -15.81 0.66
CA ARG A 228 -24.39 -15.73 1.85
C ARG A 228 -23.87 -14.75 2.91
N HIS A 229 -22.57 -14.47 2.90
CA HIS A 229 -21.91 -13.75 3.99
C HIS A 229 -21.14 -12.51 3.52
N VAL A 230 -20.66 -12.50 2.26
CA VAL A 230 -19.77 -11.46 1.72
C VAL A 230 -20.19 -10.99 0.34
N GLY A 231 -19.73 -9.80 -0.04
CA GLY A 231 -19.84 -9.27 -1.39
C GLY A 231 -18.87 -9.93 -2.40
N PRO A 232 -18.95 -9.55 -3.69
CA PRO A 232 -18.11 -10.11 -4.76
C PRO A 232 -16.62 -9.73 -4.65
N ASP A 233 -16.27 -8.80 -3.77
CA ASP A 233 -14.90 -8.43 -3.39
C ASP A 233 -14.40 -9.21 -2.17
N GLY A 234 -15.20 -10.16 -1.65
CA GLY A 234 -14.87 -10.94 -0.47
C GLY A 234 -15.02 -10.17 0.85
N ARG A 235 -15.58 -8.96 0.83
CA ARG A 235 -15.73 -8.12 2.02
C ARG A 235 -17.12 -8.25 2.65
N VAL A 236 -17.16 -8.03 3.96
CA VAL A 236 -18.40 -8.01 4.73
C VAL A 236 -18.84 -6.56 4.97
N ASP A 237 -20.15 -6.31 4.90
CA ASP A 237 -20.74 -5.04 5.31
C ASP A 237 -20.86 -4.98 6.85
N VAL A 238 -19.76 -4.61 7.52
CA VAL A 238 -19.68 -4.53 8.99
C VAL A 238 -20.67 -3.50 9.55
N ALA A 239 -21.08 -2.49 8.78
CA ALA A 239 -22.01 -1.46 9.24
C ALA A 239 -23.36 -2.06 9.64
N ARG A 240 -23.84 -3.08 8.92
CA ARG A 240 -25.08 -3.79 9.25
C ARG A 240 -25.00 -4.54 10.58
N TYR A 241 -23.83 -5.06 10.92
CA TYR A 241 -23.61 -5.74 12.20
C TYR A 241 -23.59 -4.73 13.36
N PHE A 242 -22.89 -3.59 13.19
CA PHE A 242 -22.96 -2.53 14.19
C PHE A 242 -24.37 -2.01 14.39
N GLU A 243 -25.11 -1.78 13.31
CA GLU A 243 -26.50 -1.33 13.39
C GLU A 243 -27.38 -2.31 14.17
N ALA A 244 -27.22 -3.62 13.92
CA ALA A 244 -27.92 -4.64 14.71
C ALA A 244 -27.53 -4.60 16.20
N THR A 245 -26.25 -4.45 16.52
CA THR A 245 -25.82 -4.33 17.93
C THR A 245 -26.32 -3.04 18.58
N LEU A 246 -26.41 -1.93 17.85
CA LEU A 246 -26.91 -0.62 18.32
C LEU A 246 -28.41 -0.66 18.60
N ALA A 247 -29.19 -1.17 17.64
CA ALA A 247 -30.64 -1.23 17.73
C ALA A 247 -31.14 -2.20 18.81
N HIS A 248 -30.39 -3.28 19.08
CA HIS A 248 -30.83 -4.37 19.95
C HIS A 248 -30.04 -4.49 21.27
N ARG A 249 -29.27 -3.47 21.69
CA ARG A 249 -28.44 -3.50 22.91
C ARG A 249 -29.15 -4.03 24.14
N LYS A 250 -30.32 -3.47 24.47
CA LYS A 250 -31.11 -3.86 25.64
C LYS A 250 -31.54 -5.33 25.57
N VAL A 251 -31.98 -5.75 24.38
CA VAL A 251 -32.43 -7.13 24.13
C VAL A 251 -31.28 -8.12 24.26
N PHE A 252 -30.11 -7.83 23.67
CA PHE A 252 -28.93 -8.70 23.76
C PHE A 252 -28.33 -8.78 25.16
N THR A 253 -28.47 -7.71 25.96
CA THR A 253 -28.05 -7.71 27.36
C THR A 253 -28.97 -8.56 28.22
N ALA A 254 -30.28 -8.51 27.98
CA ALA A 254 -31.28 -9.27 28.74
C ALA A 254 -31.35 -10.76 28.34
N ASP A 255 -31.24 -11.07 27.05
CA ASP A 255 -31.26 -12.45 26.54
C ASP A 255 -30.12 -12.67 25.51
N PRO A 256 -29.00 -13.30 25.92
CA PRO A 256 -27.92 -13.64 25.01
C PRO A 256 -28.34 -14.52 23.83
N LYS A 257 -29.42 -15.31 23.95
CA LYS A 257 -29.94 -16.15 22.84
C LYS A 257 -30.64 -15.30 21.78
N ALA A 258 -31.04 -14.06 22.09
CA ALA A 258 -31.67 -13.15 21.14
C ALA A 258 -30.75 -12.77 19.97
N VAL A 259 -29.43 -12.84 20.15
CA VAL A 259 -28.44 -12.55 19.09
C VAL A 259 -28.69 -13.42 17.85
N ARG A 260 -28.95 -14.72 18.03
CA ARG A 260 -29.22 -15.63 16.90
C ARG A 260 -30.54 -15.31 16.21
N ARG A 261 -31.61 -15.05 16.97
CA ARG A 261 -32.94 -14.70 16.42
C ARG A 261 -32.87 -13.40 15.60
N VAL A 262 -32.17 -12.39 16.12
CA VAL A 262 -31.98 -11.12 15.41
C VAL A 262 -31.10 -11.30 14.17
N ALA A 263 -30.03 -12.09 14.24
CA ALA A 263 -29.19 -12.38 13.10
C ALA A 263 -30.00 -13.01 11.95
N GLU A 264 -30.84 -14.00 12.25
CA GLU A 264 -31.73 -14.64 11.27
C GLU A 264 -32.72 -13.63 10.67
N ALA A 265 -33.44 -12.88 11.52
CA ALA A 265 -34.41 -11.87 11.06
C ALA A 265 -33.79 -10.78 10.18
N LYS A 266 -32.52 -10.42 10.44
CA LYS A 266 -31.78 -9.39 9.70
C LYS A 266 -30.91 -9.94 8.56
N LYS A 267 -30.95 -11.26 8.32
CA LYS A 267 -30.10 -11.97 7.34
C LYS A 267 -28.61 -11.65 7.55
N LEU A 268 -28.14 -11.78 8.78
CA LEU A 268 -26.75 -11.60 9.21
C LEU A 268 -26.16 -12.94 9.67
N SER A 269 -24.83 -13.05 9.68
CA SER A 269 -24.15 -14.18 10.32
C SER A 269 -24.35 -14.12 11.84
N GLY A 270 -25.04 -15.12 12.39
CA GLY A 270 -25.18 -15.29 13.84
C GLY A 270 -23.84 -15.39 14.58
N PRO A 271 -22.92 -16.29 14.15
CA PRO A 271 -21.59 -16.39 14.75
C PRO A 271 -20.81 -15.07 14.78
N TYR A 272 -20.87 -14.28 13.70
CA TYR A 272 -20.12 -13.02 13.64
C TYR A 272 -20.77 -11.91 14.46
N LEU A 273 -22.11 -11.80 14.43
CA LEU A 273 -22.84 -10.83 15.26
C LEU A 273 -22.57 -11.07 16.76
N GLU A 274 -22.50 -12.33 17.18
CA GLU A 274 -22.17 -12.69 18.56
C GLU A 274 -20.74 -12.27 18.94
N LYS A 275 -19.76 -12.45 18.04
CA LYS A 275 -18.37 -12.03 18.26
C LYS A 275 -18.23 -10.51 18.36
N ILE A 276 -18.88 -9.77 17.46
CA ILE A 276 -18.89 -8.29 17.52
C ILE A 276 -19.54 -7.83 18.82
N TRP A 277 -20.72 -8.37 19.17
CA TRP A 277 -21.41 -8.01 20.42
C TRP A 277 -20.51 -8.23 21.64
N LYS A 278 -19.90 -9.41 21.76
CA LYS A 278 -18.98 -9.76 22.86
C LYS A 278 -17.81 -8.80 22.94
N ALA A 279 -17.16 -8.49 21.81
CA ALA A 279 -16.03 -7.58 21.78
C ALA A 279 -16.41 -6.13 22.14
N MET A 280 -17.63 -5.69 21.86
CA MET A 280 -18.07 -4.33 22.19
C MET A 280 -18.46 -4.17 23.67
N ILE A 281 -19.07 -5.20 24.28
CA ILE A 281 -19.41 -5.15 25.71
C ILE A 281 -18.20 -5.42 26.60
N ALA A 282 -17.30 -6.31 26.18
CA ALA A 282 -16.11 -6.73 26.90
C ALA A 282 -14.89 -6.78 25.94
N PRO A 283 -14.28 -5.62 25.63
CA PRO A 283 -13.18 -5.53 24.66
C PRO A 283 -11.85 -6.15 25.12
N GLY A 284 -11.75 -6.62 26.36
CA GLY A 284 -10.50 -7.13 26.93
C GLY A 284 -9.44 -6.04 27.06
N ASP A 285 -8.18 -6.45 26.95
CA ASP A 285 -7.00 -5.58 27.15
C ASP A 285 -6.48 -4.92 25.85
N SER A 286 -7.15 -5.10 24.70
CA SER A 286 -6.75 -4.46 23.44
C SER A 286 -7.18 -2.98 23.43
N PRO A 287 -6.24 -2.02 23.40
CA PRO A 287 -6.59 -0.59 23.29
C PRO A 287 -7.38 -0.25 22.04
N MET A 288 -7.14 -0.97 20.93
CA MET A 288 -7.85 -0.74 19.67
C MET A 288 -9.33 -1.14 19.80
N LEU A 289 -9.60 -2.29 20.42
CA LEU A 289 -10.98 -2.71 20.69
C LEU A 289 -11.63 -1.87 21.79
N GLN A 290 -10.89 -1.45 22.81
CA GLN A 290 -11.39 -0.55 23.86
C GLN A 290 -11.82 0.80 23.27
N GLY A 291 -11.00 1.40 22.40
CA GLY A 291 -11.34 2.65 21.69
C GLY A 291 -12.58 2.50 20.83
N LEU A 292 -12.68 1.42 20.06
CA LEU A 292 -13.86 1.14 19.23
C LEU A 292 -15.11 0.86 20.08
N ALA A 293 -14.97 0.11 21.19
CA ALA A 293 -16.05 -0.14 22.13
C ALA A 293 -16.52 1.14 22.82
N ALA A 294 -15.62 2.08 23.14
CA ALA A 294 -15.98 3.39 23.67
C ALA A 294 -16.75 4.23 22.63
N GLU A 295 -16.28 4.29 21.37
CA GLU A 295 -17.01 4.93 20.28
C GLU A 295 -18.39 4.29 20.07
N TRP A 296 -18.46 2.96 20.16
CA TRP A 296 -19.72 2.21 20.08
C TRP A 296 -20.63 2.60 21.24
N ARG A 297 -20.19 2.55 22.51
CA ARG A 297 -21.04 2.91 23.68
C ARG A 297 -21.65 4.31 23.56
N ALA A 298 -20.91 5.27 23.02
CA ALA A 298 -21.39 6.64 22.77
C ALA A 298 -22.34 6.75 21.56
N ALA A 299 -22.32 5.79 20.64
CA ALA A 299 -23.12 5.78 19.41
C ALA A 299 -24.60 5.42 19.65
N LYS A 300 -25.47 5.89 18.75
CA LYS A 300 -26.93 5.64 18.71
C LYS A 300 -27.31 4.78 17.49
N PRO A 301 -28.49 4.13 17.47
CA PRO A 301 -29.01 3.51 16.25
C PRO A 301 -28.96 4.49 15.08
N GLY A 302 -28.46 4.06 13.92
CA GLY A 302 -28.12 4.90 12.76
C GLY A 302 -26.61 5.19 12.59
N ASP A 303 -25.80 5.05 13.64
CA ASP A 303 -24.35 5.30 13.59
C ASP A 303 -23.52 4.13 13.01
N GLY A 304 -24.15 3.03 12.57
CA GLY A 304 -23.43 1.83 12.13
C GLY A 304 -22.35 2.09 11.05
N LYS A 305 -22.63 3.00 10.11
CA LYS A 305 -21.66 3.41 9.07
C LYS A 305 -20.45 4.15 9.64
N ARG A 306 -20.64 4.99 10.66
CA ARG A 306 -19.56 5.75 11.31
C ARG A 306 -18.58 4.82 12.02
N LEU A 307 -19.10 3.79 12.71
CA LEU A 307 -18.28 2.77 13.36
C LEU A 307 -17.56 1.86 12.35
N ALA A 308 -18.22 1.49 11.26
CA ALA A 308 -17.56 0.76 10.17
C ALA A 308 -16.43 1.59 9.53
N ALA A 309 -16.63 2.90 9.36
CA ALA A 309 -15.59 3.81 8.89
C ALA A 309 -14.42 3.87 9.89
N ALA A 310 -14.67 3.79 11.20
CA ALA A 310 -13.62 3.75 12.21
C ALA A 310 -12.68 2.54 12.05
N ILE A 311 -13.22 1.37 11.73
CA ILE A 311 -12.42 0.18 11.37
C ILE A 311 -11.69 0.40 10.04
N LYS A 312 -12.39 0.92 9.03
CA LYS A 312 -11.84 1.13 7.68
C LYS A 312 -10.59 2.01 7.70
N ARG A 313 -10.54 3.03 8.58
CA ARG A 313 -9.37 3.90 8.78
C ARG A 313 -8.09 3.14 9.16
N TRP A 314 -8.21 2.01 9.85
CA TRP A 314 -7.07 1.17 10.24
C TRP A 314 -6.56 0.27 9.11
N GLU A 315 -7.34 0.08 8.04
CA GLU A 315 -7.09 -0.98 7.06
C GLU A 315 -5.69 -0.89 6.42
N SER A 316 -5.27 0.30 5.97
CA SER A 316 -3.97 0.52 5.31
C SER A 316 -2.77 0.41 6.26
N GLN A 317 -2.99 0.52 7.57
CA GLN A 317 -1.97 0.36 8.59
C GLN A 317 -1.83 -1.08 9.06
N LEU A 318 -2.90 -1.86 8.97
CA LEU A 318 -2.96 -3.23 9.47
C LEU A 318 -2.83 -4.30 8.38
N TRP A 319 -3.15 -3.97 7.13
CA TRP A 319 -3.22 -4.96 6.05
C TRP A 319 -2.40 -4.53 4.83
N MET A 320 -1.85 -5.52 4.14
CA MET A 320 -1.24 -5.39 2.82
C MET A 320 -1.92 -6.33 1.85
N PHE A 321 -2.21 -5.83 0.65
CA PHE A 321 -2.77 -6.63 -0.44
C PHE A 321 -1.69 -6.89 -1.49
N GLY A 322 -1.54 -8.15 -1.88
CA GLY A 322 -0.63 -8.58 -2.93
C GLY A 322 -1.38 -9.08 -4.15
N THR A 323 -0.67 -9.27 -5.26
CA THR A 323 -1.17 -10.05 -6.39
C THR A 323 -1.21 -11.53 -6.00
N VAL A 324 -2.27 -12.23 -6.39
CA VAL A 324 -2.34 -13.69 -6.22
C VAL A 324 -1.30 -14.34 -7.11
N GLY A 325 -0.40 -15.11 -6.50
CA GLY A 325 0.64 -15.89 -7.17
C GLY A 325 0.98 -17.13 -6.34
N HIS A 326 1.90 -17.97 -6.83
CA HIS A 326 2.11 -19.36 -6.39
C HIS A 326 1.83 -19.71 -4.92
N PHE A 327 2.33 -18.93 -3.96
CA PHE A 327 2.19 -19.22 -2.52
C PHE A 327 2.16 -17.96 -1.63
N LYS A 328 1.83 -16.80 -2.20
CA LYS A 328 1.75 -15.56 -1.40
C LYS A 328 0.32 -15.31 -0.98
N PRO A 329 0.08 -14.97 0.30
CA PRO A 329 -1.25 -14.57 0.70
C PRO A 329 -1.67 -13.30 -0.05
N TRP A 330 -2.88 -13.29 -0.60
CA TRP A 330 -3.49 -12.11 -1.21
C TRP A 330 -3.64 -10.99 -0.19
N GLN A 331 -4.03 -11.35 1.04
CA GLN A 331 -4.12 -10.44 2.17
C GLN A 331 -3.14 -10.87 3.28
N SER A 332 -2.23 -9.97 3.67
CA SER A 332 -1.27 -10.22 4.75
C SER A 332 -1.32 -9.15 5.83
N ARG A 333 -0.97 -9.55 7.06
CA ARG A 333 -0.91 -8.64 8.21
C ARG A 333 0.34 -7.76 8.12
N LYS A 334 0.16 -6.46 8.33
CA LYS A 334 1.26 -5.50 8.42
C LYS A 334 1.74 -5.41 9.86
N ARG A 335 3.06 -5.36 10.07
CA ARG A 335 3.64 -5.01 11.38
C ARG A 335 3.42 -3.52 11.61
N SER A 336 2.64 -3.17 12.62
CA SER A 336 2.17 -1.79 12.87
C SER A 336 3.03 -1.01 13.87
N HIS A 337 4.13 -1.60 14.33
CA HIS A 337 5.05 -0.97 15.28
C HIS A 337 6.46 -0.83 14.73
N VAL A 338 7.17 0.18 15.23
CA VAL A 338 8.55 0.53 14.86
C VAL A 338 9.38 0.78 16.13
N GLU A 339 10.70 0.68 16.02
CA GLU A 339 11.59 0.96 17.16
C GLU A 339 11.85 2.45 17.39
N HIS A 340 11.80 3.21 16.31
CA HIS A 340 11.99 4.65 16.29
C HIS A 340 11.19 5.25 15.13
N GLN A 341 10.87 6.53 15.25
CA GLN A 341 10.13 7.28 14.24
C GLN A 341 10.89 8.56 13.91
N ALA A 342 11.31 8.69 12.64
CA ALA A 342 11.80 9.95 12.11
C ALA A 342 10.61 10.83 11.72
N LEU A 343 10.56 12.04 12.26
CA LEU A 343 9.52 13.03 11.99
C LEU A 343 10.12 14.25 11.32
N ARG A 344 9.41 14.79 10.34
CA ARG A 344 9.79 15.98 9.58
C ARG A 344 8.57 16.87 9.38
N LEU A 345 8.70 18.14 9.72
CA LEU A 345 7.67 19.14 9.54
C LEU A 345 8.20 20.29 8.70
N LYS A 346 7.59 20.48 7.53
CA LYS A 346 7.75 21.70 6.77
C LYS A 346 7.04 22.82 7.52
N LEU A 347 7.78 23.86 7.88
CA LEU A 347 7.24 24.96 8.66
C LEU A 347 6.34 25.84 7.79
N VAL A 348 5.21 26.26 8.35
CA VAL A 348 4.28 27.20 7.72
C VAL A 348 4.83 28.62 7.76
N ASP A 349 4.21 29.51 6.99
CA ASP A 349 4.51 30.94 7.08
C ASP A 349 4.24 31.46 8.49
N ALA A 350 5.06 32.42 8.90
CA ALA A 350 4.93 33.03 10.21
C ALA A 350 3.63 33.83 10.32
N ASP A 351 3.10 33.93 11.54
CA ASP A 351 1.96 34.80 11.83
C ASP A 351 2.33 36.29 11.70
N LYS A 352 1.36 37.17 12.00
CA LYS A 352 1.54 38.63 11.91
C LYS A 352 2.66 39.17 12.82
N ASP A 353 3.02 38.42 13.86
CA ASP A 353 4.08 38.75 14.81
C ASP A 353 5.40 38.06 14.46
N GLY A 354 5.49 37.39 13.31
CA GLY A 354 6.70 36.70 12.86
C GLY A 354 6.98 35.41 13.65
N LYS A 355 5.96 34.79 14.24
CA LYS A 355 6.07 33.57 15.06
C LYS A 355 5.52 32.35 14.31
N ILE A 356 6.17 31.20 14.50
CA ILE A 356 5.75 29.90 13.97
C ILE A 356 5.51 28.96 15.15
N VAL A 357 4.30 28.43 15.28
CA VAL A 357 3.95 27.49 16.36
C VAL A 357 4.15 26.05 15.88
N VAL A 358 4.84 25.25 16.70
CA VAL A 358 5.03 23.81 16.47
C VAL A 358 4.76 23.04 17.75
N SER A 359 4.33 21.78 17.60
CA SER A 359 4.03 20.88 18.70
C SER A 359 4.74 19.53 18.51
N LEU A 360 5.42 19.07 19.56
CA LEU A 360 5.93 17.71 19.71
C LEU A 360 5.01 16.96 20.65
N ALA A 361 4.33 15.94 20.15
CA ALA A 361 3.36 15.17 20.93
C ALA A 361 3.77 13.71 21.05
N ALA A 362 3.81 13.26 22.31
CA ALA A 362 3.99 11.87 22.71
C ALA A 362 2.66 11.38 23.30
N GLY A 363 1.92 10.60 22.53
CA GLY A 363 0.71 9.93 22.98
C GLY A 363 1.00 8.55 23.55
N THR A 364 0.12 8.09 24.43
CA THR A 364 0.06 6.69 24.84
C THR A 364 -0.40 5.83 23.66
N ALA A 365 0.03 4.58 23.59
CA ALA A 365 -0.58 3.60 22.69
C ALA A 365 -1.89 3.01 23.27
N GLY A 366 -2.57 3.76 24.15
CA GLY A 366 -3.83 3.39 24.79
C GLY A 366 -3.78 2.18 25.71
N ASP A 367 -2.59 1.61 26.01
CA ASP A 367 -2.39 0.48 26.91
C ASP A 367 -1.88 0.90 28.31
N GLY A 368 -2.12 2.15 28.70
CA GLY A 368 -1.64 2.75 29.95
C GLY A 368 -0.43 3.66 29.73
N THR A 369 0.32 3.92 30.79
CA THR A 369 1.50 4.82 30.78
C THR A 369 2.77 4.16 31.31
N ASP A 370 2.74 2.86 31.64
CA ASP A 370 3.88 2.17 32.25
C ASP A 370 5.08 2.09 31.29
N GLY A 371 6.14 2.81 31.62
CA GLY A 371 7.35 2.86 30.81
C GLY A 371 7.24 3.74 29.56
N ASP A 372 6.22 4.59 29.44
CA ASP A 372 6.04 5.53 28.32
C ASP A 372 6.97 6.74 28.42
N LEU A 373 8.27 6.48 28.50
CA LEU A 373 9.30 7.50 28.54
C LEU A 373 9.87 7.69 27.14
N VAL A 374 9.59 8.84 26.52
CA VAL A 374 9.96 9.17 25.15
C VAL A 374 11.26 9.97 25.12
N HIS A 375 12.19 9.51 24.29
CA HIS A 375 13.46 10.20 23.99
C HIS A 375 13.38 10.81 22.60
N TRP A 376 13.22 12.14 22.55
CA TRP A 376 13.33 12.95 21.36
C TRP A 376 14.79 13.31 21.11
N GLN A 377 15.37 12.71 20.08
CA GLN A 377 16.77 12.84 19.73
C GLN A 377 16.99 13.97 18.72
N GLN A 378 17.92 14.85 19.07
CA GLN A 378 18.44 15.91 18.19
C GLN A 378 17.38 16.70 17.41
N PRO A 379 16.28 17.16 18.04
CA PRO A 379 15.32 18.04 17.38
C PRO A 379 16.02 19.30 16.86
N ARG A 380 15.91 19.56 15.55
CA ARG A 380 16.67 20.61 14.87
C ARG A 380 16.00 21.14 13.61
N LEU A 381 16.32 22.38 13.26
CA LEU A 381 15.92 23.06 12.03
C LEU A 381 16.98 22.85 10.95
N VAL A 382 16.58 22.32 9.79
CA VAL A 382 17.48 22.01 8.66
C VAL A 382 17.04 22.71 7.38
N ALA A 383 18.00 23.03 6.52
CA ALA A 383 17.77 23.45 5.13
C ALA A 383 18.97 23.04 4.28
N THR A 384 18.78 22.84 2.97
CA THR A 384 19.83 22.35 2.06
C THR A 384 21.06 23.26 2.00
N SER A 385 20.89 24.56 2.19
CA SER A 385 21.95 25.58 2.06
C SER A 385 22.25 26.35 3.35
N LYS A 386 21.73 25.90 4.51
CA LYS A 386 21.95 26.58 5.80
C LYS A 386 22.42 25.59 6.87
N PRO A 387 23.31 25.99 7.80
CA PRO A 387 23.74 25.13 8.90
C PRO A 387 22.54 24.70 9.76
N ALA A 388 22.55 23.47 10.25
CA ALA A 388 21.48 22.97 11.13
C ALA A 388 21.50 23.69 12.48
N ILE A 389 20.33 24.01 13.02
CA ILE A 389 20.18 24.69 14.32
C ILE A 389 19.36 23.78 15.23
N PHE A 390 19.94 23.31 16.34
CA PHE A 390 19.18 22.52 17.31
C PHE A 390 18.13 23.39 17.99
N LEU A 391 17.00 22.78 18.39
CA LEU A 391 15.92 23.52 19.05
C LEU A 391 16.39 24.23 20.32
N ARG A 392 17.29 23.61 21.11
CA ARG A 392 17.92 24.25 22.30
C ARG A 392 18.64 25.57 22.00
N ASP A 393 19.16 25.70 20.77
CA ASP A 393 20.03 26.82 20.37
C ASP A 393 19.22 27.95 19.70
N VAL A 394 17.96 27.70 19.32
CA VAL A 394 17.09 28.66 18.61
C VAL A 394 16.99 29.98 19.36
N ARG A 395 16.81 29.95 20.69
CA ARG A 395 16.72 31.16 21.52
C ARG A 395 17.98 32.02 21.44
N GLY A 396 19.15 31.38 21.58
CA GLY A 396 20.45 32.07 21.50
C GLY A 396 20.73 32.64 20.10
N VAL A 397 20.40 31.87 19.05
CA VAL A 397 20.54 32.34 17.66
C VAL A 397 19.62 33.52 17.37
N ALA A 398 18.37 33.48 17.81
CA ALA A 398 17.42 34.57 17.64
C ALA A 398 17.92 35.86 18.32
N ALA A 399 18.38 35.77 19.57
CA ALA A 399 18.95 36.91 20.29
C ALA A 399 20.20 37.49 19.60
N GLY A 400 21.06 36.62 19.06
CA GLY A 400 22.23 37.07 18.30
C GLY A 400 21.87 37.81 17.01
N LEU A 401 20.90 37.30 16.23
CA LEU A 401 20.44 37.96 15.00
C LEU A 401 19.82 39.32 15.31
N ASP A 402 18.96 39.38 16.33
CA ASP A 402 18.35 40.62 16.80
C ASP A 402 19.39 41.66 17.21
N ARG A 403 20.48 41.22 17.87
CA ARG A 403 21.63 42.07 18.23
C ARG A 403 22.30 42.61 16.98
N LEU A 404 22.61 41.75 15.99
CA LEU A 404 23.24 42.19 14.74
C LEU A 404 22.36 43.22 14.00
N HIS A 405 21.05 42.97 13.92
CA HIS A 405 20.09 43.88 13.29
C HIS A 405 20.03 45.24 13.98
N ARG A 406 19.93 45.26 15.32
CA ARG A 406 19.69 46.50 16.07
C ARG A 406 20.96 47.30 16.36
N GLN A 407 22.08 46.63 16.61
CA GLN A 407 23.31 47.27 17.10
C GLN A 407 24.41 47.35 16.04
N GLU A 408 24.53 46.34 15.18
CA GLU A 408 25.67 46.23 14.26
C GLU A 408 25.38 46.75 12.85
N LEU A 409 24.18 46.56 12.30
CA LEU A 409 23.82 47.11 10.99
C LEU A 409 23.88 48.64 10.92
N PRO A 410 23.52 49.43 11.96
CA PRO A 410 23.74 50.87 11.94
C PRO A 410 25.24 51.26 11.84
N ALA A 411 26.16 50.33 12.16
CA ALA A 411 27.59 50.55 12.17
C ALA A 411 28.30 50.18 10.84
N VAL A 412 27.56 49.94 9.74
CA VAL A 412 28.13 49.54 8.43
C VAL A 412 29.32 50.40 7.99
N GLY A 413 29.29 51.71 8.21
CA GLY A 413 30.43 52.59 7.88
C GLY A 413 31.73 52.21 8.59
N ARG A 414 31.65 51.78 9.87
CA ARG A 414 32.81 51.28 10.63
C ARG A 414 33.27 49.91 10.12
N TYR A 415 32.35 49.03 9.73
CA TYR A 415 32.71 47.76 9.10
C TYR A 415 33.47 47.97 7.79
N LEU A 416 32.99 48.87 6.91
CA LEU A 416 33.68 49.18 5.66
C LEU A 416 35.04 49.85 5.88
N ALA A 417 35.19 50.66 6.93
CA ALA A 417 36.50 51.20 7.32
C ALA A 417 37.47 50.09 7.79
N ALA A 418 36.99 49.13 8.58
CA ALA A 418 37.78 47.97 8.98
C ALA A 418 38.14 47.08 7.78
N VAL A 419 37.21 46.90 6.82
CA VAL A 419 37.47 46.18 5.56
C VAL A 419 38.54 46.89 4.73
N ASP A 420 38.49 48.22 4.61
CA ASP A 420 39.51 49.02 3.90
C ASP A 420 40.91 48.87 4.54
N GLU A 421 40.97 48.88 5.88
CA GLU A 421 42.20 48.62 6.63
C GLU A 421 42.77 47.23 6.33
N VAL A 422 41.91 46.20 6.39
CA VAL A 422 42.34 44.82 6.11
C VAL A 422 42.75 44.65 4.64
N GLU A 423 42.07 45.29 3.68
CA GLU A 423 42.39 45.22 2.25
C GLU A 423 43.72 45.92 1.90
N ARG A 424 44.11 46.96 2.63
CA ARG A 424 45.39 47.65 2.42
C ARG A 424 46.58 47.04 3.17
N ALA A 425 46.33 46.15 4.13
CA ALA A 425 47.42 45.50 4.86
C ALA A 425 48.26 44.61 3.93
N GLU A 426 49.59 44.76 4.01
CA GLU A 426 50.55 43.96 3.24
C GLU A 426 50.77 42.57 3.86
N ALA A 427 50.51 42.42 5.16
CA ALA A 427 50.67 41.19 5.93
C ALA A 427 49.31 40.60 6.37
N LYS A 428 49.36 39.35 6.85
CA LYS A 428 48.18 38.66 7.43
C LYS A 428 47.64 39.46 8.63
N VAL A 429 46.33 39.73 8.62
CA VAL A 429 45.66 40.53 9.66
C VAL A 429 44.87 39.63 10.60
N ASP A 430 45.01 39.84 11.91
CA ASP A 430 44.15 39.22 12.92
C ASP A 430 42.78 39.92 12.97
N VAL A 431 41.76 39.29 12.40
CA VAL A 431 40.38 39.79 12.35
C VAL A 431 39.83 40.06 13.77
N LYS A 432 40.25 39.29 14.78
CA LYS A 432 39.80 39.50 16.17
C LYS A 432 40.36 40.80 16.72
N ALA A 433 41.62 41.11 16.45
CA ALA A 433 42.26 42.36 16.86
C ALA A 433 41.65 43.58 16.16
N VAL A 434 41.36 43.47 14.85
CA VAL A 434 40.69 44.52 14.07
C VAL A 434 39.28 44.78 14.61
N ALA A 435 38.50 43.71 14.84
CA ALA A 435 37.16 43.83 15.39
C ALA A 435 37.17 44.55 16.75
N ALA A 436 38.11 44.20 17.64
CA ALA A 436 38.26 44.84 18.94
C ALA A 436 38.62 46.34 18.82
N ARG A 437 39.59 46.68 17.96
CA ARG A 437 40.01 48.08 17.72
C ARG A 437 38.88 48.95 17.20
N HIS A 438 38.08 48.44 16.26
CA HIS A 438 36.95 49.16 15.67
C HIS A 438 35.64 49.05 16.47
N LYS A 439 35.64 48.28 17.57
CA LYS A 439 34.46 47.96 18.39
C LYS A 439 33.32 47.37 17.55
N LEU A 440 33.63 46.29 16.85
CA LEU A 440 32.74 45.57 15.93
C LEU A 440 32.53 44.12 16.39
N ASP A 441 31.39 43.54 16.02
CA ASP A 441 31.17 42.10 16.12
C ASP A 441 32.12 41.35 15.17
N ARG A 442 32.91 40.43 15.74
CA ARG A 442 33.94 39.70 15.00
C ARG A 442 33.37 38.77 13.93
N HIS A 443 32.19 38.20 14.15
CA HIS A 443 31.55 37.28 13.20
C HIS A 443 30.97 38.06 12.02
N LEU A 444 30.35 39.20 12.30
CA LEU A 444 29.86 40.09 11.24
C LEU A 444 31.00 40.72 10.44
N LEU A 445 32.14 41.06 11.08
CA LEU A 445 33.33 41.54 10.36
C LEU A 445 33.89 40.45 9.44
N SER A 446 33.96 39.20 9.92
CA SER A 446 34.36 38.07 9.09
C SER A 446 33.41 37.88 7.90
N ALA A 447 32.10 38.02 8.10
CA ALA A 447 31.11 37.96 7.03
C ALA A 447 31.27 39.11 6.01
N TRP A 448 31.58 40.32 6.47
CA TRP A 448 31.91 41.46 5.61
C TRP A 448 33.13 41.19 4.74
N LEU A 449 34.23 40.75 5.34
CA LEU A 449 35.47 40.41 4.63
C LEU A 449 35.21 39.32 3.57
N GLN A 450 34.42 38.30 3.92
CA GLN A 450 34.02 37.27 2.97
C GLN A 450 33.13 37.81 1.84
N MET A 451 32.15 38.66 2.15
CA MET A 451 31.22 39.24 1.17
C MET A 451 31.95 40.15 0.16
N VAL A 452 32.91 40.94 0.60
CA VAL A 452 33.64 41.87 -0.27
C VAL A 452 34.83 41.25 -1.00
N GLY A 453 35.20 40.01 -0.65
CA GLY A 453 36.31 39.30 -1.28
C GLY A 453 37.68 39.68 -0.70
N VAL A 454 37.78 39.96 0.60
CA VAL A 454 39.05 40.22 1.28
C VAL A 454 39.47 38.94 1.99
N GLY A 455 40.54 38.32 1.48
CA GLY A 455 41.03 37.03 1.96
C GLY A 455 41.68 37.11 3.35
N ASP A 456 41.66 35.98 4.06
CA ASP A 456 42.28 35.75 5.38
C ASP A 456 43.81 35.52 5.30
N GLY A 457 44.41 35.81 4.14
CA GLY A 457 45.82 35.54 3.83
C GLY A 457 46.13 34.09 3.46
N GLN A 458 45.12 33.20 3.35
CA GLN A 458 45.34 31.86 2.79
C GLN A 458 45.55 31.93 1.28
N ARG A 459 46.39 31.03 0.75
CA ARG A 459 46.58 30.87 -0.69
C ARG A 459 45.33 30.21 -1.28
N VAL A 460 44.80 30.77 -2.39
CA VAL A 460 43.66 30.19 -3.11
C VAL A 460 44.01 28.78 -3.58
N GLN A 461 43.17 27.82 -3.21
CA GLN A 461 43.28 26.41 -3.60
C GLN A 461 42.39 26.14 -4.82
N ILE A 462 42.96 25.55 -5.85
CA ILE A 462 42.22 25.09 -7.03
C ILE A 462 41.86 23.62 -6.79
N ALA A 463 40.56 23.33 -6.69
CA ALA A 463 40.08 22.01 -6.26
C ALA A 463 40.32 20.91 -7.30
N LYS A 464 40.19 21.23 -8.59
CA LYS A 464 40.26 20.24 -9.67
C LYS A 464 40.82 20.85 -10.95
N TYR A 465 42.12 20.64 -11.17
CA TYR A 465 42.78 20.94 -12.44
C TYR A 465 42.15 20.13 -13.59
N LEU A 466 42.25 20.65 -14.81
CA LEU A 466 41.95 19.85 -15.99
C LEU A 466 42.98 18.73 -16.08
N PRO A 467 42.55 17.47 -16.30
CA PRO A 467 43.49 16.37 -16.41
C PRO A 467 44.47 16.63 -17.56
N GLY A 468 45.76 16.39 -17.28
CA GLY A 468 46.82 16.43 -18.28
C GLY A 468 46.78 15.21 -19.19
N GLY A 469 47.43 15.31 -20.35
CA GLY A 469 47.62 14.18 -21.25
C GLY A 469 46.50 13.96 -22.26
N PHE A 470 45.64 14.95 -22.51
CA PHE A 470 44.71 14.87 -23.64
C PHE A 470 45.33 15.43 -24.92
N VAL A 471 46.19 14.60 -25.53
CA VAL A 471 46.63 14.75 -26.91
C VAL A 471 45.59 14.05 -27.79
N ASN A 472 44.68 14.81 -28.39
CA ASN A 472 43.96 14.32 -29.57
C ASN A 472 44.15 15.32 -30.70
N ARG A 473 45.15 15.02 -31.52
CA ARG A 473 45.36 15.63 -32.83
C ARG A 473 44.08 15.45 -33.61
N ALA A 474 43.29 16.52 -33.76
CA ALA A 474 42.20 16.61 -34.72
C ALA A 474 42.72 16.57 -36.18
N GLY A 475 43.67 15.67 -36.46
CA GLY A 475 44.57 15.65 -37.60
C GLY A 475 45.82 16.53 -37.45
N PHE A 476 45.91 17.43 -36.47
CA PHE A 476 46.97 18.45 -36.36
C PHE A 476 47.89 18.24 -35.15
N ASP A 477 49.21 18.33 -35.35
CA ASP A 477 50.25 18.21 -34.32
C ASP A 477 50.49 19.50 -33.51
N PHE A 478 50.01 20.64 -34.02
CA PHE A 478 50.05 21.97 -33.38
C PHE A 478 48.77 22.34 -32.61
N ILE A 479 47.85 21.38 -32.43
CA ILE A 479 46.66 21.53 -31.59
C ILE A 479 46.84 20.68 -30.34
N ASP A 480 46.95 21.34 -29.19
CA ASP A 480 47.25 20.69 -27.90
C ASP A 480 46.44 21.35 -26.76
N GLY A 481 46.43 20.73 -25.58
CA GLY A 481 45.68 21.26 -24.44
C GLY A 481 45.43 20.31 -23.27
N TYR A 482 44.46 20.67 -22.44
CA TYR A 482 44.08 19.95 -21.21
C TYR A 482 42.59 19.60 -21.22
N GLY A 483 42.21 18.46 -20.65
CA GLY A 483 40.80 18.04 -20.56
C GLY A 483 40.56 16.59 -20.92
N VAL A 484 39.37 16.30 -21.45
CA VAL A 484 38.96 14.98 -21.94
C VAL A 484 38.45 15.07 -23.37
N ALA A 485 38.31 13.93 -24.06
CA ALA A 485 37.92 13.86 -25.47
C ALA A 485 36.59 14.51 -25.82
N GLU A 486 35.64 14.45 -24.90
CA GLU A 486 34.35 15.07 -25.05
C GLU A 486 34.43 16.50 -24.50
N THR A 487 34.08 16.67 -23.23
CA THR A 487 34.14 17.93 -22.50
C THR A 487 34.26 17.64 -21.00
N PRO A 488 34.82 18.55 -20.18
CA PRO A 488 35.36 19.86 -20.53
C PRO A 488 36.80 19.82 -21.07
N SER A 489 37.15 20.80 -21.91
CA SER A 489 38.50 20.93 -22.50
C SER A 489 38.96 22.38 -22.67
N LEU A 490 40.28 22.57 -22.73
CA LEU A 490 40.97 23.80 -23.11
C LEU A 490 42.01 23.43 -24.17
N LEU A 491 41.98 24.10 -25.32
CA LEU A 491 42.87 23.81 -26.45
C LEU A 491 43.57 25.08 -26.94
N THR A 492 44.74 24.94 -27.54
CA THR A 492 45.44 26.01 -28.23
C THR A 492 45.72 25.67 -29.69
N ASN A 493 45.95 26.68 -30.51
CA ASN A 493 46.50 26.56 -31.86
C ASN A 493 47.81 27.32 -31.92
N SER A 494 48.93 26.60 -31.94
CA SER A 494 50.28 27.18 -31.96
C SER A 494 50.81 27.48 -33.36
N SER A 495 49.99 27.32 -34.41
CA SER A 495 50.40 27.55 -35.80
C SER A 495 49.98 28.92 -36.33
N ASP A 496 50.60 29.33 -37.43
CA ASP A 496 50.20 30.49 -38.24
C ASP A 496 48.91 30.25 -39.06
N ARG A 497 48.26 29.08 -38.93
CA ARG A 497 47.13 28.66 -39.77
C ARG A 497 45.83 28.67 -39.00
N GLN A 498 44.77 29.16 -39.63
CA GLN A 498 43.41 28.92 -39.13
C GLN A 498 43.00 27.47 -39.39
N VAL A 499 42.49 26.77 -38.38
CA VAL A 499 42.01 25.38 -38.50
C VAL A 499 40.61 25.22 -37.94
N ASN A 500 39.93 24.15 -38.33
CA ASN A 500 38.61 23.79 -37.82
C ASN A 500 38.72 22.55 -36.94
N VAL A 501 38.45 22.72 -35.64
CA VAL A 501 38.52 21.65 -34.64
C VAL A 501 37.31 21.79 -33.72
N PRO A 502 36.28 20.96 -33.90
CA PRO A 502 35.00 21.26 -34.56
C PRO A 502 34.45 22.73 -34.58
N GLY A 503 35.24 23.78 -34.29
CA GLY A 503 34.95 25.19 -34.55
C GLY A 503 36.17 25.93 -35.12
N THR A 504 36.00 27.18 -35.57
CA THR A 504 37.08 27.93 -36.25
C THR A 504 38.10 28.49 -35.25
N MET A 505 39.27 27.85 -35.16
CA MET A 505 40.38 28.30 -34.32
C MET A 505 41.34 29.20 -35.11
N ALA A 506 41.53 30.42 -34.64
CA ALA A 506 42.48 31.37 -35.22
C ALA A 506 43.95 30.95 -34.92
N PRO A 507 44.94 31.43 -35.70
CA PRO A 507 46.35 31.32 -35.35
C PRO A 507 46.64 31.86 -33.95
N HIS A 508 47.56 31.21 -33.21
CA HIS A 508 48.01 31.61 -31.87
C HIS A 508 46.86 31.95 -30.91
N SER A 509 45.82 31.10 -30.88
CA SER A 509 44.61 31.32 -30.07
C SER A 509 44.37 30.24 -29.04
N VAL A 510 43.60 30.59 -28.00
CA VAL A 510 43.20 29.71 -26.92
C VAL A 510 41.69 29.60 -26.88
N VAL A 511 41.17 28.38 -26.73
CA VAL A 511 39.74 28.09 -26.67
C VAL A 511 39.38 27.21 -25.48
N MET A 512 38.15 27.34 -25.00
CA MET A 512 37.55 26.48 -23.96
C MET A 512 36.29 25.82 -24.48
N HIS A 513 36.01 24.60 -24.03
CA HIS A 513 34.74 23.93 -24.25
C HIS A 513 34.15 23.42 -22.92
N PRO A 514 33.00 23.95 -22.47
CA PRO A 514 32.37 23.53 -21.22
C PRO A 514 31.66 22.17 -21.35
N SER A 515 31.20 21.63 -20.22
CA SER A 515 30.28 20.46 -20.18
C SER A 515 28.91 20.88 -19.59
N PRO A 516 27.85 20.06 -19.66
CA PRO A 516 26.52 20.44 -19.15
C PRO A 516 26.48 20.86 -17.67
N THR A 517 27.46 20.40 -16.89
CA THR A 517 27.53 20.61 -15.44
C THR A 517 28.83 21.24 -14.95
N LEU A 518 29.83 21.49 -15.81
CA LEU A 518 31.13 22.05 -15.41
C LEU A 518 31.52 23.28 -16.27
N PHE A 519 31.98 24.34 -15.59
CA PHE A 519 32.78 25.42 -16.16
C PHE A 519 34.17 24.90 -16.53
N VAL A 520 34.74 25.45 -17.61
CA VAL A 520 36.19 25.49 -17.85
C VAL A 520 36.70 26.86 -17.42
N ALA A 521 37.85 26.88 -16.75
CA ALA A 521 38.43 28.10 -16.20
C ALA A 521 39.92 28.22 -16.51
N VAL A 522 40.34 29.45 -16.82
CA VAL A 522 41.75 29.89 -16.82
C VAL A 522 41.93 30.88 -15.70
N GLY A 523 42.80 30.55 -14.75
CA GLY A 523 43.16 31.39 -13.62
C GLY A 523 44.54 32.02 -13.80
N TRP A 524 44.62 33.34 -13.73
CA TRP A 524 45.85 34.09 -13.48
C TRP A 524 46.07 34.21 -11.98
N ARG A 525 47.07 33.52 -11.46
CA ARG A 525 47.58 33.74 -10.12
C ARG A 525 48.53 34.92 -10.15
N SER A 526 48.19 35.97 -9.42
CA SER A 526 48.93 37.21 -9.45
C SER A 526 50.35 37.02 -8.88
N PRO A 527 51.43 37.32 -9.64
CA PRO A 527 52.78 37.34 -9.11
C PRO A 527 53.14 38.68 -8.45
N VAL A 528 52.18 39.61 -8.34
CA VAL A 528 52.41 40.99 -7.90
C VAL A 528 51.37 41.44 -6.88
N THR A 529 51.76 42.42 -6.06
CA THR A 529 50.82 43.17 -5.22
C THR A 529 50.72 44.59 -5.75
N GLY A 530 49.51 45.04 -6.08
CA GLY A 530 49.28 46.38 -6.61
C GLY A 530 48.05 46.48 -7.52
N PRO A 531 47.73 47.69 -8.00
CA PRO A 531 46.62 47.88 -8.93
C PRO A 531 46.95 47.37 -10.33
N VAL A 532 46.01 46.65 -10.95
CA VAL A 532 46.07 46.15 -12.33
C VAL A 532 44.87 46.63 -13.15
N LYS A 533 45.07 46.86 -14.43
CA LYS A 533 43.99 46.99 -15.42
C LYS A 533 43.67 45.60 -15.97
N ILE A 534 42.38 45.28 -16.11
CA ILE A 534 41.92 44.00 -16.67
C ILE A 534 41.01 44.27 -17.85
N GLU A 535 41.30 43.65 -18.98
CA GLU A 535 40.53 43.72 -20.23
C GLU A 535 40.57 42.39 -20.97
N GLY A 536 39.64 42.17 -21.90
CA GLY A 536 39.57 40.89 -22.61
C GLY A 536 38.30 40.74 -23.44
N PHE A 537 38.11 39.56 -24.01
CA PHE A 537 36.90 39.21 -24.75
C PHE A 537 36.60 37.72 -24.66
N VAL A 538 35.35 37.38 -24.95
CA VAL A 538 34.85 36.01 -25.11
C VAL A 538 34.12 35.93 -26.46
N GLN A 539 34.38 34.89 -27.24
CA GLN A 539 33.84 34.71 -28.59
C GLN A 539 33.47 33.25 -28.82
N ASP A 540 32.21 33.01 -29.21
CA ASP A 540 31.80 31.70 -29.70
C ASP A 540 32.38 31.47 -31.11
N VAL A 541 33.05 30.32 -31.34
CA VAL A 541 33.73 30.04 -32.63
C VAL A 541 32.96 29.10 -33.54
N HIS A 542 31.70 28.81 -33.24
CA HIS A 542 30.81 28.00 -34.07
C HIS A 542 29.78 28.86 -34.82
N PRO A 543 29.93 29.04 -36.15
CA PRO A 543 28.98 29.87 -36.90
C PRO A 543 27.59 29.22 -37.09
N ASN A 544 27.53 27.89 -37.11
CA ASN A 544 26.40 27.14 -37.68
C ASN A 544 25.59 26.30 -36.67
N CYS A 545 26.09 26.07 -35.46
CA CYS A 545 25.44 25.25 -34.43
C CYS A 545 25.71 25.80 -33.03
N GLY A 546 24.95 25.31 -32.03
CA GLY A 546 25.03 25.75 -30.64
C GLY A 546 24.12 26.93 -30.30
N ASN A 547 24.02 27.23 -29.00
CA ASN A 547 23.24 28.36 -28.46
C ASN A 547 24.12 29.45 -27.82
N GLY A 548 25.44 29.25 -27.84
CA GLY A 548 26.46 30.11 -27.26
C GLY A 548 26.68 29.84 -25.76
N VAL A 549 27.54 30.62 -25.13
CA VAL A 549 28.05 30.32 -23.78
C VAL A 549 27.71 31.37 -22.74
N ASN A 550 27.72 30.98 -21.47
CA ASN A 550 27.80 31.90 -20.34
C ASN A 550 29.26 32.06 -19.90
N TRP A 551 29.66 33.26 -19.49
CA TRP A 551 31.00 33.50 -18.97
C TRP A 551 31.00 34.32 -17.68
N ARG A 552 32.06 34.15 -16.88
CA ARG A 552 32.30 34.90 -15.63
C ARG A 552 33.78 35.22 -15.47
N LEU A 553 34.06 36.41 -14.97
CA LEU A 553 35.38 36.82 -14.50
C LEU A 553 35.32 36.91 -12.97
N ASP A 554 36.04 36.02 -12.30
CA ASP A 554 36.06 35.85 -10.85
C ASP A 554 37.41 36.31 -10.27
N LEU A 555 37.41 36.89 -9.06
CA LEU A 555 38.62 37.14 -8.28
C LEU A 555 38.50 36.40 -6.94
N ALA A 556 39.37 35.41 -6.75
CA ALA A 556 39.48 34.66 -5.51
C ALA A 556 40.65 35.14 -4.66
N ARG A 557 40.41 35.29 -3.35
CA ARG A 557 41.39 35.64 -2.32
C ARG A 557 41.18 34.76 -1.08
N GLY A 558 42.10 33.83 -0.82
CA GLY A 558 41.95 32.80 0.22
C GLY A 558 40.67 32.00 0.06
N ARG A 559 39.76 32.07 1.05
CA ARG A 559 38.45 31.40 1.04
C ARG A 559 37.33 32.21 0.38
N SER A 560 37.61 33.44 -0.02
CA SER A 560 36.64 34.33 -0.66
C SER A 560 36.76 34.26 -2.18
N ASN A 561 35.63 34.30 -2.89
CA ASN A 561 35.58 34.39 -4.34
C ASN A 561 34.49 35.39 -4.75
N ARG A 562 34.84 36.38 -5.57
CA ARG A 562 33.96 37.46 -6.03
C ARG A 562 33.85 37.46 -7.54
N VAL A 563 32.63 37.42 -8.07
CA VAL A 563 32.37 37.66 -9.50
C VAL A 563 32.59 39.15 -9.79
N LEU A 564 33.60 39.47 -10.61
CA LEU A 564 33.90 40.83 -11.06
C LEU A 564 32.99 41.25 -12.22
N ARG A 565 32.81 40.35 -13.20
CA ARG A 565 31.98 40.56 -14.39
C ARG A 565 31.37 39.22 -14.82
N SER A 566 30.24 39.26 -15.50
CA SER A 566 29.64 38.08 -16.13
C SER A 566 28.83 38.48 -17.35
N GLY A 567 28.63 37.55 -18.26
CA GLY A 567 27.81 37.78 -19.44
C GLY A 567 27.41 36.47 -20.10
N ALA A 568 26.72 36.63 -21.23
CA ALA A 568 26.36 35.54 -22.11
C ALA A 568 26.63 35.97 -23.55
N VAL A 569 27.19 35.06 -24.33
CA VAL A 569 27.47 35.23 -25.76
C VAL A 569 26.46 34.37 -26.50
N ASP A 570 25.78 34.94 -27.50
CA ASP A 570 24.94 34.17 -28.43
C ASP A 570 25.82 33.49 -29.49
N ARG A 571 25.25 32.53 -30.23
CA ARG A 571 25.94 31.80 -31.30
C ARG A 571 26.67 32.74 -32.27
N ALA A 572 27.92 32.42 -32.59
CA ALA A 572 28.85 33.21 -33.42
C ALA A 572 29.13 34.63 -32.90
N GLY A 573 28.69 34.94 -31.68
CA GLY A 573 28.83 36.25 -31.08
C GLY A 573 30.21 36.47 -30.48
N ARG A 574 30.58 37.75 -30.34
CA ARG A 574 31.74 38.18 -29.57
C ARG A 574 31.32 39.25 -28.58
N GLN A 575 31.76 39.11 -27.34
CA GLN A 575 31.56 40.10 -26.30
C GLN A 575 32.90 40.56 -25.72
N THR A 576 33.11 41.87 -25.71
CA THR A 576 34.22 42.50 -24.99
C THR A 576 33.89 42.56 -23.50
N ILE A 577 34.83 42.15 -22.66
CA ILE A 577 34.70 42.25 -21.20
C ILE A 577 34.86 43.74 -20.84
N PRO A 578 33.88 44.38 -20.15
CA PRO A 578 34.01 45.77 -19.73
C PRO A 578 35.27 45.99 -18.90
N VAL A 579 36.09 46.96 -19.33
CA VAL A 579 37.44 47.20 -18.77
C VAL A 579 37.36 47.58 -17.29
N LEU A 580 38.10 46.85 -16.46
CA LEU A 580 38.36 47.21 -15.07
C LEU A 580 39.60 48.10 -15.04
N LYS A 581 39.38 49.42 -14.89
CA LYS A 581 40.45 50.43 -15.01
C LYS A 581 41.53 50.33 -13.93
N SER A 582 41.18 49.88 -12.73
CA SER A 582 42.10 49.72 -11.60
C SER A 582 41.51 48.74 -10.61
N SER A 583 42.05 47.53 -10.54
CA SER A 583 41.69 46.49 -9.58
C SER A 583 42.90 46.17 -8.71
N LEU A 584 42.76 46.28 -7.40
CA LEU A 584 43.83 45.90 -6.48
C LEU A 584 43.96 44.36 -6.46
N VAL A 585 45.16 43.84 -6.62
CA VAL A 585 45.48 42.41 -6.46
C VAL A 585 46.65 42.25 -5.50
N ARG A 586 46.72 41.10 -4.84
CA ARG A 586 47.86 40.67 -4.01
C ARG A 586 48.55 39.49 -4.66
N ALA A 587 49.85 39.36 -4.40
CA ALA A 587 50.59 38.17 -4.79
C ALA A 587 49.87 36.91 -4.26
N GLY A 588 49.53 35.99 -5.15
CA GLY A 588 48.79 34.75 -4.85
C GLY A 588 47.27 34.81 -5.02
N ASP A 589 46.67 35.99 -5.25
CA ASP A 589 45.25 36.12 -5.66
C ASP A 589 45.03 35.41 -7.01
N LEU A 590 43.84 34.84 -7.22
CA LEU A 590 43.51 34.11 -8.45
C LEU A 590 42.38 34.81 -9.21
N LEU A 591 42.70 35.46 -10.33
CA LEU A 591 41.74 36.04 -11.27
C LEU A 591 41.40 35.01 -12.34
N SER A 592 40.14 34.61 -12.46
CA SER A 592 39.74 33.51 -13.35
C SER A 592 38.66 33.90 -14.35
N LEU A 593 38.92 33.69 -15.63
CA LEU A 593 37.90 33.73 -16.67
C LEU A 593 37.34 32.32 -16.88
N LYS A 594 36.02 32.18 -16.74
CA LYS A 594 35.30 30.91 -16.76
C LYS A 594 34.27 30.91 -17.88
N VAL A 595 34.18 29.81 -18.63
CA VAL A 595 33.19 29.57 -19.70
C VAL A 595 32.34 28.35 -19.33
N GLY A 596 31.02 28.48 -19.45
CA GLY A 596 30.04 27.47 -19.04
C GLY A 596 28.85 27.38 -20.02
N PRO A 597 28.06 26.29 -19.92
CA PRO A 597 26.96 26.00 -20.84
C PRO A 597 25.82 27.01 -20.67
N LYS A 598 25.17 27.38 -21.76
CA LYS A 598 23.96 28.21 -21.72
C LYS A 598 22.72 27.34 -21.73
N GLY A 599 21.87 27.48 -20.72
CA GLY A 599 20.68 26.64 -20.57
C GLY A 599 20.97 25.15 -20.33
N ARG A 600 22.18 24.81 -19.86
CA ARG A 600 22.72 23.42 -19.78
C ARG A 600 22.96 22.74 -21.14
N ASP A 601 22.85 23.49 -22.24
CA ASP A 601 23.34 23.06 -23.55
C ASP A 601 24.83 23.42 -23.66
N HIS A 602 25.58 22.51 -24.27
CA HIS A 602 27.02 22.62 -24.50
C HIS A 602 27.39 22.20 -25.93
N THR A 603 26.39 21.97 -26.78
CA THR A 603 26.60 21.48 -28.15
C THR A 603 27.21 22.60 -28.98
N CYS A 604 28.36 22.38 -29.60
CA CYS A 604 29.07 23.41 -30.38
C CYS A 604 29.37 24.69 -29.59
N ASP A 605 29.96 24.57 -28.39
CA ASP A 605 30.24 25.70 -27.48
C ASP A 605 31.75 26.01 -27.33
N LEU A 606 32.57 25.60 -28.29
CA LEU A 606 33.97 25.97 -28.33
C LEU A 606 34.08 27.49 -28.40
N THR A 607 34.79 28.06 -27.45
CA THR A 607 34.81 29.49 -27.18
C THR A 607 36.23 30.00 -27.14
N ARG A 608 36.59 30.91 -28.06
CA ARG A 608 37.84 31.66 -28.00
C ARG A 608 37.73 32.75 -26.96
N PHE A 609 38.81 33.00 -26.22
CA PHE A 609 38.88 34.10 -25.28
C PHE A 609 40.27 34.70 -25.24
N ASN A 610 40.37 35.94 -24.78
CA ASN A 610 41.63 36.54 -24.38
C ASN A 610 41.42 37.33 -23.09
N LEU A 611 42.40 37.27 -22.19
CA LEU A 611 42.47 38.03 -20.96
C LEU A 611 43.83 38.73 -20.90
N VAL A 612 43.78 40.05 -20.75
CA VAL A 612 44.94 40.93 -20.66
C VAL A 612 44.93 41.64 -19.32
N ILE A 613 46.05 41.56 -18.62
CA ILE A 613 46.23 42.12 -17.28
C ILE A 613 47.47 43.00 -17.32
N THR A 614 47.33 44.28 -17.00
CA THR A 614 48.43 45.25 -17.01
C THR A 614 48.67 45.80 -15.62
N GLU A 615 49.89 45.64 -15.12
CA GLU A 615 50.37 46.25 -13.89
C GLU A 615 50.37 47.78 -14.06
N LEU A 616 49.64 48.52 -13.21
CA LEU A 616 49.53 49.99 -13.33
C LEU A 616 50.65 50.74 -12.62
N THR A 617 51.37 50.04 -11.74
CA THR A 617 52.48 50.56 -10.93
C THR A 617 53.68 49.64 -11.07
N GLY A 618 54.83 49.98 -10.48
CA GLY A 618 56.02 49.11 -10.55
C GLY A 618 56.56 48.94 -11.98
N LYS A 619 56.84 47.69 -12.38
CA LYS A 619 57.49 47.35 -13.66
C LYS A 619 56.57 47.47 -14.89
N LYS A 620 55.28 47.77 -14.68
CA LYS A 620 54.27 47.91 -15.74
C LYS A 620 54.20 46.70 -16.68
N ARG A 621 54.35 45.50 -16.12
CA ARG A 621 54.26 44.24 -16.87
C ARG A 621 52.86 44.03 -17.42
N THR A 622 52.78 43.32 -18.54
CA THR A 622 51.52 42.87 -19.14
C THR A 622 51.54 41.35 -19.24
N TRP A 623 50.46 40.72 -18.80
CA TRP A 623 50.15 39.31 -19.02
C TRP A 623 49.04 39.21 -20.06
N ASN A 624 49.21 38.36 -21.06
CA ASN A 624 48.21 38.13 -22.11
C ASN A 624 48.16 36.64 -22.36
N ILE A 625 46.99 36.04 -22.11
CA ILE A 625 46.88 34.58 -22.16
C ILE A 625 47.27 34.01 -23.53
N GLU A 626 46.84 34.60 -24.65
CA GLU A 626 47.20 34.07 -25.97
C GLU A 626 48.72 34.16 -26.22
N LYS A 627 49.40 35.21 -25.74
CA LYS A 627 50.86 35.33 -25.87
C LYS A 627 51.65 34.43 -24.93
N ASP A 628 51.12 34.20 -23.73
CA ASP A 628 51.82 33.44 -22.69
C ASP A 628 51.69 31.92 -22.88
N ILE A 629 50.62 31.43 -23.52
CA ILE A 629 50.31 29.99 -23.53
C ILE A 629 49.97 29.37 -24.89
N ALA A 630 49.64 30.15 -25.94
CA ALA A 630 49.14 29.53 -27.18
C ALA A 630 50.16 28.58 -27.83
N ASP A 631 51.45 28.90 -27.69
CA ASP A 631 52.56 28.20 -28.33
C ASP A 631 53.26 27.19 -27.41
N THR A 632 52.93 27.20 -26.12
CA THR A 632 53.68 26.50 -25.06
C THR A 632 52.80 25.72 -24.09
N ILE A 633 51.52 25.51 -24.41
CA ILE A 633 50.52 24.88 -23.51
C ILE A 633 50.97 23.56 -22.87
N ASN A 634 51.87 22.82 -23.52
CA ASN A 634 52.43 21.56 -23.08
C ASN A 634 53.55 21.68 -22.00
N GLU A 635 53.97 22.89 -21.64
CA GLU A 635 55.02 23.14 -20.64
C GLU A 635 54.57 22.92 -19.18
N GLY A 636 53.26 22.75 -18.95
CA GLY A 636 52.73 22.32 -17.65
C GLY A 636 51.45 23.03 -17.20
N ASN A 637 50.88 22.57 -16.10
CA ASN A 637 49.74 23.19 -15.41
C ASN A 637 49.94 23.03 -13.88
N PRO A 638 50.41 24.06 -13.16
CA PRO A 638 50.56 25.46 -13.57
C PRO A 638 51.53 25.71 -14.72
N HIS A 639 51.21 26.72 -15.52
CA HIS A 639 51.99 27.19 -16.66
C HIS A 639 52.68 28.52 -16.31
N ALA A 640 53.92 28.68 -16.78
CA ALA A 640 54.71 29.88 -16.55
C ALA A 640 54.18 31.08 -17.34
N ASP A 641 54.50 32.31 -16.93
CA ASP A 641 54.32 33.49 -17.79
C ASP A 641 55.59 33.84 -18.58
N GLN A 642 55.46 34.74 -19.55
CA GLN A 642 56.60 35.28 -20.32
C GLN A 642 57.62 36.08 -19.47
N HIS A 643 57.31 36.35 -18.19
CA HIS A 643 58.19 37.08 -17.26
C HIS A 643 58.95 36.13 -16.32
N GLY A 644 58.88 34.82 -16.55
CA GLY A 644 59.63 33.80 -15.81
C GLY A 644 58.99 33.33 -14.50
N ASN A 645 57.72 33.66 -14.23
CA ASN A 645 57.01 33.18 -13.03
C ASN A 645 56.34 31.84 -13.35
N ALA A 646 56.79 30.75 -12.72
CA ALA A 646 56.34 29.38 -13.02
C ALA A 646 54.90 29.03 -12.57
N ASP A 647 54.29 29.85 -11.70
CA ASP A 647 53.00 29.60 -11.06
C ASP A 647 51.99 30.71 -11.38
N THR A 648 51.87 31.09 -12.66
CA THR A 648 51.02 32.21 -13.08
C THR A 648 49.70 31.73 -13.69
N TRP A 649 49.73 30.84 -14.67
CA TRP A 649 48.52 30.42 -15.37
C TRP A 649 48.07 29.02 -14.93
N HIS A 650 46.78 28.86 -14.67
CA HIS A 650 46.20 27.61 -14.19
C HIS A 650 44.97 27.22 -15.00
N PHE A 651 44.86 25.96 -15.40
CA PHE A 651 43.75 25.43 -16.19
C PHE A 651 42.95 24.41 -15.39
N TYR A 652 41.67 24.69 -15.13
CA TYR A 652 40.90 23.91 -14.17
C TYR A 652 39.39 23.90 -14.50
N GLN A 653 38.65 23.08 -13.75
CA GLN A 653 37.21 22.88 -13.95
C GLN A 653 36.45 22.99 -12.62
N GLU A 654 35.21 23.48 -12.68
CA GLU A 654 34.34 23.64 -11.50
C GLU A 654 32.85 23.41 -11.84
N PRO A 655 32.01 22.96 -10.90
CA PRO A 655 30.56 22.84 -11.12
C PRO A 655 29.87 24.14 -11.56
N VAL A 656 29.00 24.06 -12.58
CA VAL A 656 28.13 25.16 -13.08
C VAL A 656 27.08 25.56 -12.05
N THR A 657 26.73 24.64 -11.16
CA THR A 657 26.14 24.99 -9.87
C THR A 657 27.18 25.76 -9.07
N GLY A 658 27.34 27.04 -9.40
CA GLY A 658 28.24 27.93 -8.69
C GLY A 658 27.88 27.95 -7.20
N PRO A 659 28.77 28.51 -6.35
CA PRO A 659 28.41 28.81 -4.97
C PRO A 659 27.05 29.50 -4.99
N SER A 660 26.21 29.14 -4.01
CA SER A 660 24.85 29.66 -3.84
C SER A 660 24.76 31.15 -4.18
N LYS A 661 23.56 31.65 -4.48
CA LYS A 661 23.27 33.09 -4.62
C LYS A 661 23.80 33.98 -3.45
N SER A 662 24.35 33.37 -2.40
CA SER A 662 25.21 33.96 -1.36
C SER A 662 26.57 34.43 -1.91
N GLY A 663 26.79 35.74 -1.91
CA GLY A 663 28.12 36.33 -2.08
C GLY A 663 28.24 37.33 -3.23
N VAL A 664 27.21 37.49 -4.05
CA VAL A 664 27.23 38.47 -5.14
C VAL A 664 26.85 39.83 -4.59
N VAL A 665 27.81 40.75 -4.55
CA VAL A 665 27.54 42.17 -4.38
C VAL A 665 26.75 42.64 -5.61
N PRO A 666 25.53 43.22 -5.45
CA PRO A 666 24.71 43.60 -6.60
C PRO A 666 25.44 44.61 -7.51
N GLU A 667 25.54 44.29 -8.80
CA GLU A 667 26.20 45.16 -9.79
C GLU A 667 25.52 46.53 -9.85
N GLY A 668 26.33 47.59 -9.95
CA GLY A 668 25.88 48.98 -9.97
C GLY A 668 25.47 49.56 -8.61
N SER A 669 25.46 48.76 -7.54
CA SER A 669 25.12 49.23 -6.19
C SER A 669 26.20 50.12 -5.57
N LEU A 670 25.86 50.84 -4.51
CA LEU A 670 26.83 51.64 -3.74
C LEU A 670 28.02 50.81 -3.24
N LEU A 671 27.81 49.56 -2.83
CA LEU A 671 28.89 48.67 -2.40
C LEU A 671 29.75 48.23 -3.59
N ALA A 672 29.17 48.00 -4.77
CA ALA A 672 29.95 47.74 -5.97
C ALA A 672 30.83 48.95 -6.35
N GLN A 673 30.29 50.16 -6.29
CA GLN A 673 31.05 51.40 -6.51
C GLN A 673 32.18 51.56 -5.48
N TRP A 674 31.92 51.24 -4.21
CA TRP A 674 32.91 51.29 -3.14
C TRP A 674 34.10 50.36 -3.40
N LEU A 675 33.85 49.19 -3.99
CA LEU A 675 34.88 48.22 -4.34
C LEU A 675 35.73 48.62 -5.56
N GLU A 676 35.21 49.48 -6.44
CA GLU A 676 35.90 49.93 -7.66
C GLU A 676 36.80 51.17 -7.44
N VAL A 677 36.59 51.91 -6.36
CA VAL A 677 37.43 53.07 -6.02
C VAL A 677 38.59 52.66 -5.10
N THR A 678 39.77 53.25 -5.31
CA THR A 678 40.97 52.98 -4.47
C THR A 678 41.31 54.14 -3.54
N LYS A 679 40.82 55.36 -3.82
CA LYS A 679 41.10 56.56 -3.02
C LYS A 679 40.39 56.49 -1.65
N PRO A 680 41.09 56.74 -0.52
CA PRO A 680 40.49 56.66 0.81
C PRO A 680 39.29 57.59 1.02
N THR A 681 39.33 58.81 0.48
CA THR A 681 38.27 59.81 0.63
C THR A 681 36.98 59.40 -0.08
N GLU A 682 37.09 58.87 -1.29
CA GLU A 682 35.95 58.36 -2.08
C GLU A 682 35.32 57.12 -1.42
N ARG A 683 36.15 56.18 -0.93
CA ARG A 683 35.68 55.02 -0.14
C ARG A 683 34.90 55.45 1.10
N ARG A 684 35.37 56.45 1.85
CA ARG A 684 34.68 56.94 3.04
C ARG A 684 33.32 57.55 2.70
N ALA A 685 33.24 58.39 1.66
CA ALA A 685 31.97 58.99 1.21
C ALA A 685 30.94 57.93 0.76
N LEU A 686 31.40 56.89 0.06
CA LEU A 686 30.53 55.77 -0.35
C LEU A 686 30.09 54.92 0.86
N ALA A 687 30.97 54.66 1.82
CA ALA A 687 30.62 53.95 3.06
C ALA A 687 29.53 54.69 3.87
N ASP A 688 29.61 56.03 3.95
CA ASP A 688 28.58 56.86 4.60
C ASP A 688 27.23 56.79 3.89
N ARG A 689 27.23 56.73 2.55
CA ARG A 689 25.99 56.54 1.75
C ARG A 689 25.38 55.15 1.97
N ILE A 690 26.20 54.11 2.05
CA ILE A 690 25.73 52.74 2.35
C ILE A 690 25.16 52.68 3.78
N ALA A 691 25.82 53.31 4.75
CA ALA A 691 25.31 53.39 6.12
C ALA A 691 23.94 54.10 6.18
N LYS A 692 23.77 55.20 5.45
CA LYS A 692 22.46 55.89 5.33
C LYS A 692 21.40 55.01 4.65
N LEU A 693 21.76 54.25 3.62
CA LEU A 693 20.86 53.32 2.95
C LEU A 693 20.33 52.24 3.92
N VAL A 694 21.23 51.63 4.70
CA VAL A 694 20.87 50.55 5.65
C VAL A 694 20.11 51.09 6.87
N ALA A 695 20.39 52.31 7.30
CA ALA A 695 19.67 52.97 8.40
C ALA A 695 18.27 53.48 8.01
N GLY A 696 18.00 53.66 6.71
CA GLY A 696 16.72 54.13 6.19
C GLY A 696 15.71 53.00 5.93
N PRO A 697 14.45 53.35 5.54
CA PRO A 697 13.48 52.35 5.13
C PRO A 697 13.91 51.66 3.82
N ARG A 698 13.48 50.40 3.63
CA ARG A 698 13.74 49.64 2.40
C ARG A 698 13.29 50.43 1.16
N PRO A 699 14.16 50.63 0.15
CA PRO A 699 13.78 51.34 -1.07
C PRO A 699 12.62 50.66 -1.82
N LYS A 700 11.76 51.46 -2.47
CA LYS A 700 10.51 50.97 -3.10
C LYS A 700 10.72 50.23 -4.43
N GLN A 701 11.76 50.59 -5.20
CA GLN A 701 11.98 50.04 -6.54
C GLN A 701 12.66 48.67 -6.46
N LYS A 702 11.88 47.60 -6.58
CA LYS A 702 12.29 46.22 -6.27
C LYS A 702 13.63 45.78 -6.90
N ASP A 703 13.87 46.11 -8.17
CA ASP A 703 15.03 45.59 -8.92
C ASP A 703 16.22 46.55 -9.00
N ALA A 704 16.07 47.77 -8.44
CA ALA A 704 17.16 48.73 -8.40
C ALA A 704 18.38 48.15 -7.64
N PRO A 705 19.63 48.42 -8.09
CA PRO A 705 20.84 47.88 -7.47
C PRO A 705 20.91 48.08 -5.95
N ASP A 706 20.52 49.26 -5.47
CA ASP A 706 20.59 49.59 -4.04
C ASP A 706 19.45 48.98 -3.21
N THR A 707 18.30 48.65 -3.82
CA THR A 707 17.27 47.83 -3.16
C THR A 707 17.77 46.41 -2.95
N ARG A 708 18.43 45.83 -3.97
CA ARG A 708 19.07 44.52 -3.86
C ARG A 708 20.21 44.54 -2.85
N LEU A 709 20.97 45.63 -2.76
CA LEU A 709 22.00 45.81 -1.73
C LEU A 709 21.39 45.89 -0.34
N PHE A 710 20.33 46.68 -0.15
CA PHE A 710 19.61 46.75 1.11
C PHE A 710 19.15 45.36 1.56
N ASP A 711 18.52 44.59 0.68
CA ASP A 711 18.06 43.23 0.97
C ASP A 711 19.23 42.29 1.30
N ALA A 712 20.34 42.41 0.57
CA ALA A 712 21.55 41.60 0.78
C ALA A 712 22.22 41.88 2.14
N LEU A 713 22.13 43.10 2.67
CA LEU A 713 22.73 43.48 3.94
C LEU A 713 21.80 43.29 5.15
N THR A 714 20.49 43.48 4.98
CA THR A 714 19.55 43.59 6.11
C THR A 714 18.67 42.38 6.36
N ARG A 715 18.39 41.54 5.36
CA ARG A 715 17.54 40.37 5.57
C ARG A 715 18.31 39.26 6.30
N SER A 716 17.64 38.49 7.17
CA SER A 716 18.26 37.35 7.86
C SER A 716 18.69 36.23 6.92
N ASP A 717 18.07 36.14 5.73
CA ASP A 717 18.47 35.27 4.62
C ASP A 717 19.25 36.01 3.51
N GLY A 718 19.61 37.27 3.75
CA GLY A 718 20.44 38.09 2.85
C GLY A 718 21.90 37.65 2.87
N THR A 719 22.67 38.10 1.88
CA THR A 719 24.07 37.72 1.68
C THR A 719 24.94 37.93 2.92
N LEU A 720 24.89 39.09 3.56
CA LEU A 720 25.79 39.41 4.68
C LEU A 720 25.48 38.54 5.91
N LEU A 721 24.23 38.60 6.38
CA LEU A 721 23.82 37.87 7.59
C LEU A 721 23.81 36.35 7.38
N GLY A 722 23.61 35.89 6.14
CA GLY A 722 23.72 34.48 5.77
C GLY A 722 25.15 33.90 5.84
N LEU A 723 26.19 34.75 5.85
CA LEU A 723 27.59 34.34 6.00
C LEU A 723 28.04 34.26 7.47
N VAL A 724 27.24 34.77 8.40
CA VAL A 724 27.52 34.67 9.84
C VAL A 724 27.23 33.25 10.30
N ASP A 725 28.15 32.62 11.06
CA ASP A 725 27.87 31.36 11.75
C ASP A 725 26.84 31.63 12.87
N PRO A 726 25.58 31.17 12.72
CA PRO A 726 24.53 31.48 13.67
C PRO A 726 24.79 30.86 15.05
N LEU A 727 25.47 29.71 15.12
CA LEU A 727 25.73 28.99 16.37
C LEU A 727 26.89 29.61 17.16
N ALA A 728 27.93 30.08 16.47
CA ALA A 728 29.03 30.79 17.11
C ALA A 728 28.55 32.13 17.68
N MET A 729 27.81 32.91 16.89
CA MET A 729 27.19 34.16 17.30
C MET A 729 26.20 33.96 18.46
N GLY A 730 25.30 32.97 18.35
CA GLY A 730 24.29 32.69 19.36
C GLY A 730 24.88 32.32 20.73
N ARG A 731 26.01 31.58 20.75
CA ARG A 731 26.73 31.24 22.00
C ARG A 731 27.30 32.46 22.71
N GLU A 732 27.80 33.44 21.96
CA GLU A 732 28.31 34.69 22.53
C GLU A 732 27.18 35.63 22.97
N ALA A 733 26.04 35.61 22.28
CA ALA A 733 24.86 36.39 22.66
C ALA A 733 24.18 35.84 23.93
N ALA A 734 24.23 34.53 24.17
CA ALA A 734 23.63 33.87 25.34
C ALA A 734 24.22 34.31 26.69
N GLY A 735 25.37 35.00 26.70
CA GLY A 735 25.94 35.61 27.91
C GLY A 735 25.27 36.94 28.34
N GLY A 736 24.42 37.52 27.50
CA GLY A 736 23.55 38.67 27.83
C GLY A 736 22.12 38.21 28.11
N SER A 737 21.37 38.97 28.92
CA SER A 737 19.98 38.64 29.29
C SER A 737 19.12 38.52 28.01
N PRO A 738 18.70 37.31 27.60
CA PRO A 738 17.94 37.13 26.37
C PRO A 738 16.55 37.76 26.53
N SER A 739 16.01 38.35 25.47
CA SER A 739 14.55 38.55 25.41
C SER A 739 13.86 37.18 25.49
N ASN A 740 12.82 37.06 26.30
CA ASN A 740 12.05 35.81 26.49
C ASN A 740 11.20 35.41 25.26
N ASP A 741 11.31 36.12 24.14
CA ASP A 741 10.28 36.13 23.09
C ASP A 741 10.47 35.12 21.94
N GLY A 742 11.34 34.12 22.07
CA GLY A 742 11.50 33.12 21.01
C GLY A 742 12.31 31.86 21.33
N GLY A 743 11.78 30.69 20.96
CA GLY A 743 12.44 29.39 21.09
C GLY A 743 12.21 28.66 22.42
N PRO A 744 12.35 27.31 22.44
CA PRO A 744 12.16 26.50 23.64
C PRO A 744 13.22 26.80 24.71
N ASP A 745 12.88 26.55 25.98
CA ASP A 745 13.82 26.76 27.09
C ASP A 745 15.01 25.78 26.98
N PRO A 746 16.26 26.26 26.90
CA PRO A 746 17.44 25.40 26.86
C PRO A 746 17.52 24.39 28.03
N LYS A 747 16.92 24.69 29.19
CA LYS A 747 16.89 23.81 30.36
C LYS A 747 16.06 22.53 30.15
N MET A 748 15.20 22.49 29.13
CA MET A 748 14.43 21.30 28.78
C MET A 748 15.30 20.20 28.16
N PHE A 749 16.51 20.52 27.71
CA PHE A 749 17.38 19.61 26.97
C PHE A 749 18.52 19.08 27.84
N GLY A 750 19.07 17.92 27.46
CA GLY A 750 20.28 17.35 28.06
C GLY A 750 20.06 16.57 29.36
N ARG A 751 18.85 16.57 29.93
CA ARG A 751 18.49 15.75 31.09
C ARG A 751 17.11 15.12 30.95
N SER A 752 16.94 13.95 31.55
CA SER A 752 15.63 13.32 31.72
C SER A 752 14.85 13.96 32.88
N PRO A 753 13.52 13.75 32.98
CA PRO A 753 12.74 14.18 34.14
C PRO A 753 13.33 13.69 35.48
N ASP A 754 13.92 12.49 35.51
CA ASP A 754 14.58 11.92 36.69
C ASP A 754 16.03 12.39 36.91
N GLY A 755 16.50 13.39 36.15
CA GLY A 755 17.84 13.98 36.31
C GLY A 755 19.00 13.23 35.63
N VAL A 756 18.74 12.12 34.91
CA VAL A 756 19.76 11.38 34.16
C VAL A 756 20.22 12.20 32.96
N GLU A 757 21.54 12.30 32.76
CA GLU A 757 22.09 13.01 31.61
C GLU A 757 21.81 12.26 30.29
N VAL A 758 21.37 13.02 29.29
CA VAL A 758 21.16 12.55 27.92
C VAL A 758 21.97 13.43 26.96
N GLY A 759 21.91 13.14 25.65
CA GLY A 759 22.55 13.99 24.66
C GLY A 759 22.16 15.46 24.87
N PRO A 760 23.08 16.43 24.79
CA PRO A 760 22.84 17.77 25.30
C PRO A 760 21.84 18.58 24.44
N ALA A 761 21.44 18.06 23.28
CA ALA A 761 20.36 18.58 22.43
C ALA A 761 19.12 17.69 22.42
N ASP A 762 19.14 16.59 23.17
CA ASP A 762 18.04 15.65 23.29
C ASP A 762 17.09 16.10 24.40
N LEU A 763 15.86 15.60 24.31
CA LEU A 763 14.76 15.92 25.19
C LEU A 763 14.06 14.62 25.58
N VAL A 764 13.73 14.44 26.86
CA VAL A 764 13.00 13.27 27.34
C VAL A 764 11.72 13.69 28.03
N VAL A 765 10.61 13.05 27.69
CA VAL A 765 9.28 13.35 28.24
C VAL A 765 8.55 12.06 28.60
N THR A 766 7.67 12.12 29.61
CA THR A 766 6.75 11.04 29.93
C THR A 766 5.45 11.24 29.16
N ALA A 767 4.97 10.23 28.42
CA ALA A 767 3.68 10.29 27.75
C ALA A 767 2.53 10.04 28.75
N PRO A 768 1.34 10.64 28.55
CA PRO A 768 0.99 11.58 27.49
C PRO A 768 1.63 12.96 27.71
N SER A 769 2.20 13.56 26.66
CA SER A 769 2.80 14.89 26.70
C SER A 769 2.67 15.61 25.38
N VAL A 770 2.30 16.89 25.43
CA VAL A 770 2.32 17.81 24.28
C VAL A 770 3.19 19.01 24.63
N LEU A 771 4.29 19.18 23.88
CA LEU A 771 5.18 20.33 24.01
C LEU A 771 4.93 21.29 22.86
N THR A 772 4.23 22.38 23.16
CA THR A 772 4.02 23.49 22.22
C THR A 772 5.12 24.52 22.39
N MET A 773 5.71 24.95 21.28
CA MET A 773 6.77 25.96 21.28
C MET A 773 6.65 26.91 20.10
N THR A 774 7.15 28.12 20.30
CA THR A 774 7.12 29.19 19.31
C THR A 774 8.53 29.42 18.76
N LEU A 775 8.66 29.37 17.44
CA LEU A 775 9.90 29.57 16.71
C LEU A 775 9.88 30.93 16.00
N PRO A 776 10.89 31.79 16.19
CA PRO A 776 11.01 33.05 15.45
C PRO A 776 11.24 32.82 13.95
N ALA A 777 10.53 33.54 13.09
CA ALA A 777 10.68 33.47 11.63
C ALA A 777 12.11 33.80 11.17
N SER A 778 12.79 34.71 11.88
CA SER A 778 14.18 35.11 11.59
C SER A 778 15.14 33.91 11.56
N VAL A 779 14.87 32.88 12.37
CA VAL A 779 15.65 31.64 12.46
C VAL A 779 15.03 30.51 11.63
N ALA A 780 13.71 30.38 11.69
CA ALA A 780 12.97 29.21 11.21
C ALA A 780 12.52 29.28 9.75
N ALA A 781 12.44 30.47 9.15
CA ALA A 781 11.95 30.64 7.78
C ALA A 781 12.81 29.88 6.74
N GLY A 782 12.14 29.13 5.86
CA GLY A 782 12.77 28.31 4.84
C GLY A 782 13.49 27.06 5.38
N ARG A 783 13.25 26.68 6.63
CA ARG A 783 13.76 25.46 7.25
C ARG A 783 12.65 24.46 7.54
N GLU A 784 13.05 23.22 7.77
CA GLU A 784 12.17 22.14 8.22
C GLU A 784 12.60 21.68 9.62
N LEU A 785 11.64 21.36 10.47
CA LEU A 785 11.91 20.77 11.77
C LEU A 785 12.03 19.25 11.63
N VAL A 786 13.17 18.70 12.04
CA VAL A 786 13.46 17.27 12.02
C VAL A 786 13.76 16.79 13.44
N VAL A 787 13.16 15.66 13.82
CA VAL A 787 13.40 14.99 15.10
C VAL A 787 13.28 13.48 14.92
N THR A 788 13.99 12.70 15.73
CA THR A 788 13.75 11.25 15.84
C THR A 788 13.25 10.93 17.23
N GLY A 789 12.11 10.26 17.32
CA GLY A 789 11.55 9.82 18.60
C GLY A 789 11.71 8.31 18.79
N ARG A 790 11.98 7.89 20.03
CA ARG A 790 12.06 6.48 20.47
C ARG A 790 11.73 6.35 21.94
N LEU A 791 11.59 5.13 22.45
CA LEU A 791 11.51 4.91 23.89
C LEU A 791 12.89 5.05 24.54
N HIS A 792 12.93 5.71 25.69
CA HIS A 792 14.13 5.87 26.50
C HIS A 792 14.52 4.55 27.15
N LYS A 793 15.83 4.29 27.30
CA LYS A 793 16.33 2.99 27.83
C LYS A 793 15.83 2.68 29.24
N ALA A 794 15.59 3.70 30.07
CA ALA A 794 15.05 3.54 31.42
C ALA A 794 13.65 2.90 31.45
N ALA A 795 12.90 2.96 30.34
CA ALA A 795 11.62 2.27 30.20
C ALA A 795 11.74 0.72 30.25
N LYS A 796 12.95 0.16 30.08
CA LYS A 796 13.21 -1.30 30.01
C LYS A 796 12.29 -2.02 29.00
N GLY A 797 11.92 -1.33 27.91
CA GLY A 797 11.04 -1.85 26.87
C GLY A 797 9.59 -2.08 27.31
N ARG A 798 9.16 -1.51 28.44
CA ARG A 798 7.78 -1.67 28.92
C ARG A 798 6.79 -0.73 28.25
N GLY A 799 7.21 0.43 27.77
CA GLY A 799 6.31 1.41 27.15
C GLY A 799 5.91 1.13 25.70
N SER A 800 4.93 1.88 25.24
CA SER A 800 4.39 1.90 23.87
C SER A 800 3.73 3.25 23.61
N VAL A 801 4.26 4.00 22.65
CA VAL A 801 3.85 5.40 22.42
C VAL A 801 3.54 5.67 20.95
N GLN A 802 2.74 6.70 20.66
CA GLN A 802 2.58 7.23 19.31
C GLN A 802 3.14 8.65 19.25
N LEU A 803 4.02 8.89 18.28
CA LEU A 803 4.76 10.14 18.18
C LEU A 803 4.28 10.94 16.99
N SER A 804 4.13 12.25 17.21
CA SER A 804 3.62 13.16 16.20
C SER A 804 4.27 14.54 16.31
N LEU A 805 4.36 15.19 15.15
CA LEU A 805 4.95 16.51 14.97
C LEU A 805 4.04 17.30 14.04
N GLY A 806 3.58 18.47 14.48
CA GLY A 806 2.65 19.29 13.70
C GLY A 806 2.45 20.68 14.28
N SER A 807 1.65 21.50 13.61
CA SER A 807 1.24 22.83 14.09
C SER A 807 0.05 22.79 15.04
N THR A 808 -0.74 21.70 15.03
CA THR A 808 -1.90 21.50 15.91
C THR A 808 -1.67 20.30 16.84
N PRO A 809 -1.86 20.46 18.16
CA PRO A 809 -1.82 19.36 19.13
C PRO A 809 -2.76 18.20 18.76
N PRO A 810 -2.27 16.95 18.67
CA PRO A 810 -3.12 15.78 18.50
C PRO A 810 -3.64 15.25 19.84
N ALA A 811 -4.60 14.32 19.81
CA ALA A 811 -4.98 13.54 20.98
C ALA A 811 -3.83 12.60 21.39
N VAL A 812 -3.57 12.52 22.70
CA VAL A 812 -2.41 11.79 23.29
C VAL A 812 -2.82 10.73 24.31
N ASP A 813 -4.09 10.68 24.68
CA ASP A 813 -4.68 9.81 25.70
C ASP A 813 -5.22 8.47 25.13
N ARG A 814 -5.14 8.28 23.81
CA ARG A 814 -5.67 7.11 23.12
C ARG A 814 -4.86 6.81 21.86
N VAL A 815 -5.04 5.58 21.36
CA VAL A 815 -4.52 5.19 20.05
C VAL A 815 -5.16 6.01 18.94
N VAL A 816 -4.34 6.62 18.08
CA VAL A 816 -4.75 7.41 16.91
C VAL A 816 -4.33 6.74 15.61
N VAL A 817 -5.16 6.90 14.58
CA VAL A 817 -4.84 6.41 13.22
C VAL A 817 -3.77 7.30 12.60
N GLY A 818 -2.82 6.70 11.88
CA GLY A 818 -1.81 7.41 11.09
C GLY A 818 -0.37 7.20 11.60
N PRO A 819 -0.02 7.68 12.80
CA PRO A 819 1.30 7.42 13.39
C PRO A 819 1.50 5.92 13.70
N PRO A 820 2.68 5.33 13.45
CA PRO A 820 3.01 4.00 13.94
C PRO A 820 3.13 3.99 15.46
N ILE A 821 3.02 2.81 16.08
CA ILE A 821 3.28 2.64 17.50
C ILE A 821 4.79 2.40 17.69
N VAL A 822 5.43 3.15 18.57
CA VAL A 822 6.86 3.06 18.87
C VAL A 822 7.07 2.19 20.10
N VAL A 823 7.82 1.11 19.97
CA VAL A 823 8.11 0.11 21.02
C VAL A 823 9.57 -0.31 20.99
N GLY A 824 10.11 -0.86 22.09
CA GLY A 824 11.44 -1.46 22.06
C GLY A 824 11.45 -2.78 21.26
N ALA A 825 12.56 -3.11 20.60
CA ALA A 825 12.77 -4.40 19.95
C ALA A 825 12.57 -5.56 20.94
N ASP A 826 11.85 -6.61 20.53
CA ASP A 826 11.60 -7.85 21.30
C ASP A 826 11.14 -7.63 22.76
N SER A 827 10.51 -6.49 23.01
CA SER A 827 10.21 -6.00 24.35
C SER A 827 8.84 -6.45 24.86
N PRO A 828 8.58 -6.35 26.18
CA PRO A 828 7.23 -6.54 26.72
C PRO A 828 6.19 -5.65 26.04
N GLY A 829 6.50 -4.37 25.80
CA GLY A 829 5.61 -3.45 25.08
C GLY A 829 5.30 -3.91 23.66
N ALA A 830 6.33 -4.37 22.91
CA ALA A 830 6.13 -4.91 21.56
C ALA A 830 5.19 -6.13 21.55
N ARG A 831 5.32 -7.04 22.52
CA ARG A 831 4.44 -8.21 22.65
C ARG A 831 2.99 -7.81 22.97
N ARG A 832 2.78 -6.82 23.85
CA ARG A 832 1.43 -6.31 24.17
C ARG A 832 0.78 -5.64 22.95
N VAL A 833 1.51 -4.76 22.27
CA VAL A 833 1.02 -4.08 21.05
C VAL A 833 0.70 -5.10 19.95
N ALA A 834 1.59 -6.07 19.71
CA ALA A 834 1.35 -7.13 18.73
C ALA A 834 0.09 -7.95 19.05
N ARG A 835 -0.15 -8.28 20.33
CA ARG A 835 -1.37 -8.96 20.78
C ARG A 835 -2.61 -8.11 20.50
N SER A 836 -2.62 -6.85 20.93
CA SER A 836 -3.73 -5.91 20.71
C SER A 836 -4.09 -5.79 19.23
N VAL A 837 -3.08 -5.62 18.37
CA VAL A 837 -3.26 -5.51 16.93
C VAL A 837 -3.78 -6.81 16.33
N SER A 838 -3.27 -7.97 16.79
CA SER A 838 -3.76 -9.27 16.34
C SER A 838 -5.23 -9.45 16.70
N GLU A 839 -5.63 -9.18 17.94
CA GLU A 839 -7.03 -9.31 18.38
C GLU A 839 -7.97 -8.46 17.53
N PHE A 840 -7.56 -7.23 17.17
CA PHE A 840 -8.31 -6.38 16.26
C PHE A 840 -8.38 -6.96 14.84
N GLN A 841 -7.25 -7.39 14.28
CA GLN A 841 -7.19 -8.02 12.94
C GLN A 841 -7.97 -9.33 12.87
N ASP A 842 -7.97 -10.11 13.95
CA ASP A 842 -8.67 -11.38 14.06
C ASP A 842 -10.18 -11.18 14.01
N LEU A 843 -10.69 -10.09 14.57
CA LEU A 843 -12.11 -9.75 14.51
C LEU A 843 -12.48 -9.01 13.22
N PHE A 844 -11.59 -8.18 12.68
CA PHE A 844 -11.83 -7.31 11.53
C PHE A 844 -10.80 -7.52 10.41
N PRO A 845 -10.85 -8.66 9.71
CA PRO A 845 -10.08 -8.85 8.49
C PRO A 845 -10.55 -7.87 7.41
N ALA A 846 -9.62 -7.37 6.59
CA ALA A 846 -9.97 -6.39 5.55
C ALA A 846 -10.92 -6.97 4.48
N ALA A 847 -10.74 -8.26 4.15
CA ALA A 847 -11.64 -9.12 3.43
C ALA A 847 -11.72 -10.50 4.14
N MET A 848 -12.89 -11.12 4.08
CA MET A 848 -13.18 -12.40 4.72
C MET A 848 -12.72 -13.59 3.87
N CYS A 849 -12.70 -13.43 2.55
CA CYS A 849 -12.16 -14.44 1.64
C CYS A 849 -11.66 -13.86 0.31
N TYR A 850 -10.81 -14.58 -0.40
CA TYR A 850 -10.54 -14.34 -1.82
C TYR A 850 -11.69 -14.91 -2.66
N TYR A 851 -12.50 -14.02 -3.24
CA TYR A 851 -13.75 -14.41 -3.91
C TYR A 851 -13.53 -15.03 -5.31
N ARG A 852 -12.42 -14.71 -5.97
CA ARG A 852 -12.10 -15.28 -7.29
C ARG A 852 -11.55 -16.68 -7.10
N LEU A 853 -12.18 -17.68 -7.70
CA LEU A 853 -11.73 -19.07 -7.57
C LEU A 853 -10.64 -19.43 -8.60
N VAL A 854 -10.23 -18.49 -9.46
CA VAL A 854 -9.18 -18.66 -10.47
C VAL A 854 -8.05 -17.65 -10.24
N PRO A 855 -6.79 -17.99 -10.53
CA PRO A 855 -5.70 -17.01 -10.54
C PRO A 855 -5.93 -15.98 -11.66
N VAL A 856 -5.48 -14.74 -11.42
CA VAL A 856 -5.60 -13.62 -12.38
C VAL A 856 -4.43 -13.63 -13.39
N ASP A 857 -3.45 -14.52 -13.21
CA ASP A 857 -2.28 -14.68 -14.08
C ASP A 857 -2.17 -16.15 -14.55
N GLU A 858 -2.73 -16.41 -15.73
CA GLU A 858 -2.88 -17.76 -16.30
C GLU A 858 -1.59 -18.31 -16.92
N VAL A 859 -0.55 -17.48 -17.12
CA VAL A 859 0.62 -17.85 -17.93
C VAL A 859 1.72 -18.51 -17.09
N ILE A 860 1.77 -18.25 -15.78
CA ILE A 860 2.86 -18.70 -14.90
C ILE A 860 2.34 -19.01 -13.49
N THR A 861 1.22 -19.72 -13.30
CA THR A 861 0.77 -20.13 -11.95
C THR A 861 0.67 -21.64 -11.81
N LEU A 862 1.29 -22.18 -10.75
CA LEU A 862 1.29 -23.61 -10.42
C LEU A 862 -0.05 -24.04 -9.80
N VAL A 863 -0.68 -23.15 -9.03
CA VAL A 863 -1.94 -23.41 -8.31
C VAL A 863 -3.12 -22.97 -9.17
N LEU A 864 -4.02 -23.91 -9.50
CA LEU A 864 -5.19 -23.65 -10.35
C LEU A 864 -6.33 -22.93 -9.62
N PHE A 865 -6.46 -23.16 -8.31
CA PHE A 865 -7.52 -22.55 -7.49
C PHE A 865 -6.93 -21.96 -6.21
N HIS A 866 -6.94 -20.64 -6.10
CA HIS A 866 -6.44 -19.95 -4.91
C HIS A 866 -7.51 -19.95 -3.81
N ARG A 867 -7.18 -20.53 -2.64
CA ARG A 867 -8.09 -20.62 -1.51
C ARG A 867 -7.58 -19.80 -0.33
N GLU A 868 -8.29 -18.72 -0.03
CA GLU A 868 -8.14 -17.95 1.20
C GLU A 868 -9.51 -17.61 1.76
N ASP A 869 -10.10 -18.50 2.54
CA ASP A 869 -11.44 -18.37 3.14
C ASP A 869 -11.45 -18.67 4.64
N GLU A 870 -10.29 -18.73 5.29
CA GLU A 870 -10.17 -18.98 6.74
C GLU A 870 -10.95 -17.94 7.58
N PRO A 871 -10.84 -16.63 7.34
CA PRO A 871 -11.56 -15.66 8.18
C PRO A 871 -13.07 -15.82 8.04
N LEU A 872 -13.56 -16.06 6.82
CA LEU A 872 -14.96 -16.39 6.54
C LEU A 872 -15.41 -17.61 7.34
N MET A 873 -14.65 -18.71 7.31
CA MET A 873 -14.96 -19.92 8.05
C MET A 873 -14.97 -19.70 9.57
N ARG A 874 -13.95 -19.02 10.10
CA ARG A 874 -13.77 -18.80 11.55
C ARG A 874 -14.79 -17.83 12.15
N LEU A 875 -15.14 -16.78 11.41
CA LEU A 875 -15.98 -15.69 11.92
C LEU A 875 -17.45 -15.84 11.55
N MET A 876 -17.75 -16.31 10.34
CA MET A 876 -19.09 -16.16 9.76
C MET A 876 -19.90 -17.46 9.73
N MET A 877 -19.24 -18.61 9.62
CA MET A 877 -19.90 -19.88 9.32
C MET A 877 -20.15 -20.75 10.56
N THR A 878 -21.28 -21.45 10.55
CA THR A 878 -21.57 -22.55 11.48
C THR A 878 -20.67 -23.77 11.20
N LYS A 879 -20.69 -24.76 12.08
CA LYS A 879 -19.92 -26.01 11.89
C LYS A 879 -20.32 -26.73 10.59
N ASP A 880 -21.62 -26.81 10.31
CA ASP A 880 -22.14 -27.53 9.15
C ASP A 880 -21.85 -26.79 7.84
N GLU A 881 -21.93 -25.46 7.84
CA GLU A 881 -21.55 -24.65 6.69
C GLU A 881 -20.06 -24.81 6.35
N ARG A 882 -19.18 -24.81 7.36
CA ARG A 882 -17.75 -25.07 7.18
C ARG A 882 -17.49 -26.46 6.58
N GLN A 883 -18.12 -27.50 7.14
CA GLN A 883 -17.97 -28.86 6.61
C GLN A 883 -18.46 -28.98 5.16
N GLY A 884 -19.57 -28.31 4.83
CA GLY A 884 -20.07 -28.25 3.46
C GLY A 884 -19.11 -27.55 2.50
N LEU A 885 -18.51 -26.43 2.91
CA LEU A 885 -17.52 -25.70 2.12
C LEU A 885 -16.23 -26.51 1.92
N GLU A 886 -15.71 -27.14 2.98
CA GLU A 886 -14.54 -28.03 2.90
C GLU A 886 -14.77 -29.19 1.94
N ARG A 887 -15.95 -29.80 1.99
CA ARG A 887 -16.33 -30.87 1.07
C ARG A 887 -16.34 -30.39 -0.38
N ASP A 888 -16.91 -29.22 -0.64
CA ASP A 888 -16.98 -28.65 -1.99
C ASP A 888 -15.58 -28.35 -2.54
N TRP A 889 -14.68 -27.81 -1.71
CA TRP A 889 -13.27 -27.60 -2.07
C TRP A 889 -12.51 -28.90 -2.33
N LYS A 890 -12.70 -29.92 -1.48
CA LYS A 890 -12.10 -31.25 -1.67
C LYS A 890 -12.56 -31.88 -2.98
N GLN A 891 -13.86 -31.80 -3.26
CA GLN A 891 -14.45 -32.29 -4.51
C GLN A 891 -13.94 -31.50 -5.72
N LEU A 892 -13.81 -30.17 -5.63
CA LEU A 892 -13.27 -29.34 -6.72
C LEU A 892 -11.85 -29.79 -7.09
N ARG A 893 -10.96 -29.91 -6.10
CA ARG A 893 -9.56 -30.36 -6.32
C ARG A 893 -9.49 -31.76 -6.92
N PHE A 894 -10.33 -32.69 -6.45
CA PHE A 894 -10.39 -34.04 -6.98
C PHE A 894 -10.89 -34.07 -8.44
N VAL A 895 -12.06 -33.48 -8.70
CA VAL A 895 -12.71 -33.49 -10.01
C VAL A 895 -11.86 -32.79 -11.07
N SER A 896 -11.26 -31.64 -10.72
CA SER A 896 -10.37 -30.87 -11.59
C SER A 896 -9.00 -31.53 -11.84
N GLN A 897 -8.68 -32.59 -11.10
CA GLN A 897 -7.37 -33.26 -11.08
C GLN A 897 -6.23 -32.30 -10.75
N ASP A 898 -6.47 -31.37 -9.83
CA ASP A 898 -5.55 -30.29 -9.45
C ASP A 898 -4.14 -30.80 -9.15
N ALA A 899 -4.03 -31.80 -8.26
CA ALA A 899 -2.75 -32.42 -7.90
C ALA A 899 -1.99 -33.04 -9.09
N ARG A 900 -2.70 -33.72 -10.01
CA ARG A 900 -2.06 -34.32 -11.20
C ARG A 900 -1.53 -33.25 -12.14
N LYS A 901 -2.28 -32.15 -12.30
CA LYS A 901 -1.87 -31.02 -13.13
C LYS A 901 -0.64 -30.34 -12.55
N ILE A 902 -0.66 -30.04 -11.25
CA ILE A 902 0.50 -29.49 -10.51
C ILE A 902 1.73 -30.37 -10.73
N HIS A 903 1.62 -31.69 -10.52
CA HIS A 903 2.72 -32.62 -10.76
C HIS A 903 3.23 -32.56 -12.20
N SER A 904 2.33 -32.62 -13.19
CA SER A 904 2.72 -32.63 -14.61
C SER A 904 3.35 -31.32 -15.11
N THR A 905 3.02 -30.17 -14.51
CA THR A 905 3.50 -28.86 -14.94
C THR A 905 4.65 -28.32 -14.08
N PHE A 906 5.00 -29.01 -12.99
CA PHE A 906 6.00 -28.50 -12.03
C PHE A 906 7.39 -28.32 -12.65
N ASP A 907 7.87 -29.28 -13.44
CA ASP A 907 9.20 -29.15 -14.07
C ASP A 907 9.22 -28.05 -15.15
N LEU A 908 8.13 -27.89 -15.90
CA LEU A 908 7.97 -26.76 -16.83
C LEU A 908 7.99 -25.42 -16.09
N PHE A 909 7.30 -25.36 -14.95
CA PHE A 909 7.29 -24.19 -14.09
C PHE A 909 8.68 -23.86 -13.51
N GLN A 910 9.44 -24.87 -13.08
CA GLN A 910 10.84 -24.70 -12.66
C GLN A 910 11.73 -24.16 -13.80
N GLY A 911 11.46 -24.57 -15.05
CA GLY A 911 12.06 -23.99 -16.24
C GLY A 911 11.84 -22.48 -16.35
N PHE A 912 10.61 -22.00 -16.16
CA PHE A 912 10.30 -20.56 -16.13
C PHE A 912 10.91 -19.83 -14.93
N ALA A 913 10.91 -20.46 -13.75
CA ALA A 913 11.52 -19.88 -12.56
C ALA A 913 13.04 -19.67 -12.71
N SER A 914 13.71 -20.49 -13.54
CA SER A 914 15.14 -20.34 -13.81
C SER A 914 15.48 -19.07 -14.61
N GLN A 915 14.64 -18.66 -15.55
CA GLN A 915 14.83 -17.46 -16.37
C GLN A 915 14.81 -16.16 -15.54
N VAL A 916 14.16 -16.19 -14.37
CA VAL A 916 14.07 -15.06 -13.44
C VAL A 916 14.86 -15.26 -12.14
N GLY A 917 15.72 -16.28 -12.07
CA GLY A 917 16.60 -16.54 -10.92
C GLY A 917 15.89 -16.97 -9.63
N LYS A 918 14.67 -17.54 -9.71
CA LYS A 918 13.83 -17.88 -8.54
C LYS A 918 13.71 -19.37 -8.21
N VAL A 919 14.44 -20.26 -8.87
CA VAL A 919 14.41 -21.73 -8.66
C VAL A 919 14.50 -22.12 -7.18
N LYS A 920 15.46 -21.54 -6.45
CA LYS A 920 15.67 -21.82 -5.01
C LYS A 920 14.43 -21.58 -4.14
N GLN A 921 13.52 -20.69 -4.55
CA GLN A 921 12.29 -20.41 -3.82
C GLN A 921 11.28 -21.56 -3.91
N PHE A 922 11.31 -22.35 -4.99
CA PHE A 922 10.32 -23.39 -5.29
C PHE A 922 10.86 -24.81 -5.15
N GLU A 923 12.18 -24.98 -5.03
CA GLU A 923 12.81 -26.29 -4.82
C GLU A 923 12.27 -27.09 -3.63
N PRO A 924 11.93 -26.49 -2.46
CA PRO A 924 11.33 -27.23 -1.35
C PRO A 924 9.98 -27.89 -1.67
N LEU A 925 9.32 -27.50 -2.76
CA LEU A 925 8.05 -28.07 -3.20
C LEU A 925 8.22 -29.32 -4.08
N ARG A 926 9.44 -29.61 -4.56
CA ARG A 926 9.69 -30.75 -5.46
C ARG A 926 9.32 -32.08 -4.82
N GLU A 927 9.82 -32.36 -3.62
CA GLU A 927 9.53 -33.61 -2.90
C GLU A 927 8.05 -33.73 -2.46
N PRO A 928 7.37 -32.69 -1.95
CA PRO A 928 5.93 -32.76 -1.67
C PRO A 928 5.03 -32.95 -2.90
N ILE A 929 5.49 -32.55 -4.09
CA ILE A 929 4.72 -32.66 -5.34
C ILE A 929 4.96 -34.02 -6.03
N ARG A 930 6.17 -34.57 -5.91
CA ARG A 930 6.55 -35.90 -6.41
C ARG A 930 5.83 -37.01 -5.66
#